data_AF-A0A7Y3TKE0-F1
#
_entry.id   AF-A0A7Y3TKE0-F1
#
_cell.length_a   1.000
_cell.length_b   1.000
_cell.length_c   1.000
_cell.angle_alpha   90.00
_cell.angle_beta   90.00
_cell.angle_gamma   90.00
#
_symmetry.space_group_name_H-M   'P 1'
#
loop_
_entity.id
_entity.type
_entity.pdbx_description
1 polymer ?
#
loop_
_entity_poly.entity_id
_entity_poly.type
_entity_poly.pdbx_seq_one_letter_code
_entity_poly.pdbx_strand_id
1 'polypeptide(L)'
;MGRVVGIDLGTTNSVVSVMEGGKPVVIANAEGMRTTPSVVGFSKDGERLVGQMARRQAVLDPQNTFFGVKRYIGRKYSELTPESKRVPYTIRKDDLGNVKIKCPRLQRDFAPEEVQSMILKKLADEASRYLGEPVTGAVITVPAYFNDSQRQATRDAGRIAGLEVKRILNEPTAASLAYGLDRQVSQTILVFDLGGGTFDVSILDVGDGVFEVKSTSGDTQLGGNDFDKKIVDWLAEKFIEQEGIDLRRDRQALQRLTEAAEKAKIELSGVTITEINLPFITATEEGPKHLETRLTRAEFEGFCGDLLTRVRGPVRQALKDAGMSPVQIDEVVLVGGSSRIPIVQQLVRSFIDKEPNQNVNPDEVVAVGAAIQAGILAGEVKDILLLDVTPLSFGLETIGGLMKKLIPRNTTIPVRRSDIFSTGEDNQTLVEIHALQGEREMNTGNKSLGRFKLTGIPPAPRGIPQIQVSFDIDANGILQVTAMDRTTGREQSITIQGASTLSEAEVNRMIRDAQESAATDRMKKEKIQKRNDAESLIFKSERQLREATLDFGMQFVTSYRSRIEATSRQLREALAQNDERGIDRFQADLQDALSELTREIYQRNKQEEEEDSLLGAIKSFFTDDDDDYYDYDDRRSSYGNGSYGNDRYGTSYGSNYGYGSLSRGSEPSRSGGSYDRRDSDRWDDAPRNIPSRDSNRDTNRGDDRWDTAPPRDVSRGANRDTNRDYGNPSNRIDNRDKNRDGNRSNSWDNEDWKETRKPSSRSPYDRDSAPRDGAVRPSSPPRSPNRDNRDPYETPKDRNKLPPRNPRPNLNQDNWDDDDDWL
;
A
#
# COMPACT_ATOMS: atom_id res chain seq x y z
N MET A 1 -4.34 26.32 -10.79
CA MET A 1 -4.31 25.45 -9.60
C MET A 1 -3.67 24.14 -10.03
N GLY A 2 -3.00 23.40 -9.14
CA GLY A 2 -2.45 22.08 -9.51
C GLY A 2 -3.55 21.02 -9.60
N ARG A 3 -3.22 19.86 -10.19
CA ARG A 3 -4.20 18.77 -10.39
C ARG A 3 -4.71 18.23 -9.06
N VAL A 4 -5.94 17.71 -9.07
CA VAL A 4 -6.49 16.82 -8.05
C VAL A 4 -6.46 15.39 -8.60
N VAL A 5 -5.98 14.43 -7.80
CA VAL A 5 -5.94 13.00 -8.16
C VAL A 5 -6.76 12.15 -7.19
N GLY A 6 -7.17 10.96 -7.63
CA GLY A 6 -7.67 9.91 -6.75
C GLY A 6 -6.52 9.02 -6.28
N ILE A 7 -6.42 8.77 -4.98
CA ILE A 7 -5.41 7.87 -4.40
C ILE A 7 -6.10 6.79 -3.57
N ASP A 8 -5.90 5.53 -3.96
CA ASP A 8 -6.06 4.40 -3.05
C ASP A 8 -4.80 4.26 -2.18
N LEU A 9 -4.95 4.46 -0.87
CA LEU A 9 -3.89 4.26 0.11
C LEU A 9 -4.06 2.88 0.77
N GLY A 10 -4.03 1.79 0.00
CA GLY A 10 -4.23 0.43 0.53
C GLY A 10 -3.14 -0.05 1.51
N THR A 11 -3.46 -1.10 2.29
CA THR A 11 -2.58 -1.63 3.36
C THR A 11 -1.27 -2.28 2.85
N THR A 12 -1.30 -2.88 1.66
CA THR A 12 -0.20 -3.68 1.09
C THR A 12 0.32 -3.11 -0.23
N ASN A 13 -0.59 -2.59 -1.07
CA ASN A 13 -0.29 -1.77 -2.24
C ASN A 13 -1.12 -0.49 -2.17
N SER A 14 -0.74 0.52 -2.95
CA SER A 14 -1.43 1.79 -3.12
C SER A 14 -1.38 2.20 -4.60
N VAL A 15 -2.41 2.91 -5.06
CA VAL A 15 -2.67 3.20 -6.48
C VAL A 15 -3.08 4.66 -6.65
N VAL A 16 -2.70 5.28 -7.76
CA VAL A 16 -3.06 6.67 -8.08
C VAL A 16 -3.67 6.76 -9.47
N SER A 17 -4.76 7.52 -9.57
CA SER A 17 -5.56 7.70 -10.78
C SER A 17 -5.95 9.16 -10.95
N VAL A 18 -6.17 9.59 -12.19
CA VAL A 18 -6.53 10.96 -12.56
C VAL A 18 -7.72 10.95 -13.51
N MET A 19 -8.41 12.08 -13.67
CA MET A 19 -9.38 12.27 -14.76
C MET A 19 -8.71 12.94 -15.96
N GLU A 20 -8.82 12.31 -17.12
CA GLU A 20 -8.32 12.78 -18.41
C GLU A 20 -9.38 12.59 -19.49
N GLY A 21 -9.72 13.65 -20.22
CA GLY A 21 -10.73 13.60 -21.29
C GLY A 21 -12.11 13.12 -20.81
N GLY A 22 -12.46 13.32 -19.54
CA GLY A 22 -13.69 12.81 -18.92
C GLY A 22 -13.66 11.34 -18.49
N LYS A 23 -12.50 10.66 -18.58
CA LYS A 23 -12.33 9.26 -18.15
C LYS A 23 -11.29 9.10 -17.05
N PRO A 24 -11.46 8.16 -16.10
CA PRO A 24 -10.45 7.86 -15.10
C PRO A 24 -9.29 7.03 -15.70
N VAL A 25 -8.06 7.44 -15.41
CA VAL A 25 -6.82 6.79 -15.87
C VAL A 25 -5.91 6.52 -14.67
N VAL A 26 -5.67 5.24 -14.37
CA VAL A 26 -4.67 4.80 -13.38
C VAL A 26 -3.27 4.96 -13.94
N ILE A 27 -2.41 5.63 -13.19
CA ILE A 27 -1.04 6.00 -13.58
C ILE A 27 -0.06 4.92 -13.11
N ALA A 28 0.83 4.50 -14.02
CA ALA A 28 1.93 3.59 -13.66
C ALA A 28 3.07 4.36 -12.95
N ASN A 29 3.71 3.72 -11.97
CA ASN A 29 4.91 4.26 -11.32
C ASN A 29 6.15 4.14 -12.21
N ALA A 30 7.24 4.82 -11.84
CA ALA A 30 8.55 4.74 -12.48
C ALA A 30 9.11 3.30 -12.61
N GLU A 31 8.62 2.36 -11.82
CA GLU A 31 8.96 0.93 -11.90
C GLU A 31 8.10 0.16 -12.91
N GLY A 32 7.23 0.84 -13.68
CA GLY A 32 6.38 0.29 -14.73
C GLY A 32 5.08 -0.36 -14.24
N MET A 33 4.80 -0.33 -12.93
CA MET A 33 3.68 -1.03 -12.31
C MET A 33 2.52 -0.08 -12.03
N ARG A 34 1.28 -0.54 -12.27
CA ARG A 34 0.04 0.20 -11.95
C ARG A 34 -0.25 0.23 -10.44
N THR A 35 0.45 -0.57 -9.65
CA THR A 35 0.38 -0.58 -8.18
C THR A 35 1.76 -0.33 -7.56
N THR A 36 1.79 0.40 -6.45
CA THR A 36 3.00 0.70 -5.67
C THR A 36 2.90 0.02 -4.31
N PRO A 37 3.86 -0.82 -3.87
CA PRO A 37 3.80 -1.43 -2.54
C PRO A 37 3.75 -0.38 -1.42
N SER A 38 2.92 -0.61 -0.41
CA SER A 38 2.73 0.27 0.76
C SER A 38 3.87 0.09 1.78
N VAL A 39 5.10 0.20 1.28
CA VAL A 39 6.35 -0.12 1.98
C VAL A 39 7.28 1.08 1.93
N VAL A 40 7.85 1.44 3.08
CA VAL A 40 8.86 2.50 3.24
C VAL A 40 10.07 1.92 3.93
N GLY A 41 11.28 2.25 3.50
CA GLY A 41 12.49 1.77 4.13
C GLY A 41 13.62 2.80 4.10
N PHE A 42 14.64 2.59 4.93
CA PHE A 42 15.81 3.46 4.99
C PHE A 42 17.09 2.67 4.69
N SER A 43 17.84 3.13 3.68
CA SER A 43 19.08 2.48 3.22
C SER A 43 20.21 2.62 4.24
N LYS A 44 21.36 1.98 3.98
CA LYS A 44 22.54 2.07 4.87
C LYS A 44 23.02 3.50 5.11
N ASP A 45 22.84 4.37 4.13
CA ASP A 45 23.26 5.78 4.08
C ASP A 45 22.12 6.75 4.43
N GLY A 46 21.05 6.23 5.05
CA GLY A 46 19.87 6.98 5.49
C GLY A 46 19.03 7.54 4.34
N GLU A 47 19.17 7.00 3.13
CA GLU A 47 18.30 7.34 2.00
C GLU A 47 16.91 6.72 2.19
N ARG A 48 15.86 7.48 1.86
CA ARG A 48 14.47 7.03 1.93
C ARG A 48 14.10 6.25 0.66
N LEU A 49 13.75 4.99 0.83
CA LEU A 49 13.18 4.13 -0.21
C LEU A 49 11.67 3.99 0.01
N VAL A 50 10.89 3.95 -1.08
CA VAL A 50 9.43 3.75 -1.04
C VAL A 50 9.02 2.82 -2.18
N GLY A 51 8.00 1.98 -1.97
CA GLY A 51 7.50 1.06 -3.00
C GLY A 51 8.41 -0.14 -3.23
N GLN A 52 8.66 -0.48 -4.50
CA GLN A 52 9.39 -1.68 -4.89
C GLN A 52 10.83 -1.70 -4.36
N MET A 53 11.51 -0.54 -4.31
CA MET A 53 12.87 -0.46 -3.76
C MET A 53 12.91 -0.77 -2.25
N ALA A 54 11.90 -0.29 -1.49
CA ALA A 54 11.78 -0.60 -0.07
C ALA A 54 11.44 -2.08 0.15
N ARG A 55 10.50 -2.63 -0.63
CA ARG A 55 10.12 -4.06 -0.56
C ARG A 55 11.32 -4.98 -0.81
N ARG A 56 12.16 -4.69 -1.82
CA ARG A 56 13.37 -5.47 -2.15
C ARG A 56 14.41 -5.53 -1.02
N GLN A 57 14.50 -4.51 -0.16
CA GLN A 57 15.45 -4.55 0.97
C GLN A 57 14.88 -5.18 2.24
N ALA A 58 13.58 -5.51 2.30
CA ALA A 58 12.93 -5.94 3.53
C ALA A 58 13.58 -7.17 4.17
N VAL A 59 13.96 -8.18 3.38
CA VAL A 59 14.70 -9.37 3.83
C VAL A 59 16.03 -9.03 4.51
N LEU A 60 16.75 -8.03 4.00
CA LEU A 60 18.11 -7.70 4.44
C LEU A 60 18.12 -6.70 5.60
N ASP A 61 17.22 -5.72 5.58
CA ASP A 61 17.02 -4.76 6.67
C ASP A 61 15.54 -4.69 7.13
N PRO A 62 15.05 -5.76 7.79
CA PRO A 62 13.68 -5.81 8.30
C PRO A 62 13.42 -4.88 9.49
N GLN A 63 14.47 -4.27 10.06
CA GLN A 63 14.34 -3.36 11.20
C GLN A 63 14.12 -1.90 10.78
N ASN A 64 14.53 -1.55 9.57
CA ASN A 64 14.40 -0.22 8.99
C ASN A 64 13.49 -0.20 7.74
N THR A 65 12.65 -1.23 7.58
CA THR A 65 11.68 -1.36 6.49
C THR A 65 10.29 -1.64 7.07
N PHE A 66 9.32 -0.81 6.73
CA PHE A 66 8.01 -0.70 7.36
C PHE A 66 6.91 -0.94 6.32
N PHE A 67 6.01 -1.87 6.62
CA PHE A 67 4.91 -2.31 5.74
C PHE A 67 3.65 -2.60 6.56
N GLY A 68 2.46 -2.54 5.95
CA GLY A 68 1.19 -2.77 6.65
C GLY A 68 0.78 -1.65 7.62
N VAL A 69 1.47 -0.50 7.58
CA VAL A 69 1.38 0.58 8.58
C VAL A 69 -0.01 1.22 8.66
N LYS A 70 -0.85 1.09 7.62
CA LYS A 70 -2.28 1.45 7.65
C LYS A 70 -3.05 0.75 8.78
N ARG A 71 -2.61 -0.41 9.28
CA ARG A 71 -3.22 -1.07 10.46
C ARG A 71 -3.02 -0.28 11.76
N TYR A 72 -2.08 0.67 11.82
CA TYR A 72 -1.73 1.45 13.01
C TYR A 72 -2.13 2.92 12.98
N ILE A 73 -2.49 3.48 11.81
CA ILE A 73 -2.86 4.90 11.68
C ILE A 73 -4.10 5.22 12.52
N GLY A 74 -4.06 6.33 13.27
CA GLY A 74 -5.16 6.70 14.18
C GLY A 74 -5.47 5.69 15.29
N ARG A 75 -4.51 4.86 15.73
CA ARG A 75 -4.68 3.94 16.87
C ARG A 75 -3.75 4.27 18.04
N LYS A 76 -4.23 4.05 19.27
CA LYS A 76 -3.38 3.97 20.47
C LYS A 76 -2.76 2.59 20.59
N TYR A 77 -1.56 2.50 21.18
CA TYR A 77 -0.82 1.24 21.35
C TYR A 77 -1.54 0.20 22.24
N SER A 78 -2.48 0.66 23.08
CA SER A 78 -3.39 -0.18 23.87
C SER A 78 -4.46 -0.88 23.05
N GLU A 79 -4.82 -0.37 21.88
CA GLU A 79 -5.86 -0.92 20.98
C GLU A 79 -5.32 -2.03 20.06
N LEU A 80 -4.03 -2.32 20.15
CA LEU A 80 -3.33 -3.33 19.36
C LEU A 80 -3.26 -4.68 20.09
N THR A 81 -3.76 -5.73 19.46
CA THR A 81 -3.62 -7.12 19.93
C THR A 81 -2.14 -7.55 19.98
N PRO A 82 -1.75 -8.55 20.80
CA PRO A 82 -0.41 -9.14 20.76
C PRO A 82 -0.01 -9.62 19.35
N GLU A 83 -0.98 -10.05 18.55
CA GLU A 83 -0.83 -10.56 17.19
C GLU A 83 -0.50 -9.43 16.22
N SER A 84 -1.25 -8.31 16.29
CA SER A 84 -0.96 -7.10 15.49
C SER A 84 0.39 -6.44 15.81
N LYS A 85 1.04 -6.84 16.91
CA LYS A 85 2.38 -6.42 17.32
C LYS A 85 3.50 -7.33 16.79
N ARG A 86 3.19 -8.48 16.16
CA ARG A 86 4.19 -9.41 15.60
C ARG A 86 4.66 -8.97 14.19
N VAL A 87 5.40 -7.87 14.15
CA VAL A 87 6.10 -7.36 12.95
C VAL A 87 7.61 -7.46 13.13
N PRO A 88 8.41 -7.56 12.04
CA PRO A 88 9.86 -7.77 12.15
C PRO A 88 10.63 -6.48 12.46
N TYR A 89 10.03 -5.30 12.24
CA TYR A 89 10.48 -4.01 12.78
C TYR A 89 10.05 -3.83 14.25
N THR A 90 10.14 -2.62 14.81
CA THR A 90 9.81 -2.37 16.24
C THR A 90 8.79 -1.25 16.39
N ILE A 91 7.57 -1.60 16.82
CA ILE A 91 6.55 -0.63 17.24
C ILE A 91 6.57 -0.42 18.76
N ARG A 92 6.24 0.80 19.20
CA ARG A 92 6.36 1.28 20.59
C ARG A 92 5.17 2.19 20.92
N LYS A 93 5.04 2.55 22.21
CA LYS A 93 4.21 3.68 22.65
C LYS A 93 5.05 4.90 22.98
N ASP A 94 4.52 6.10 22.74
CA ASP A 94 4.98 7.34 23.38
C ASP A 94 4.29 7.54 24.74
N ASP A 95 4.61 8.66 25.40
CA ASP A 95 4.03 9.05 26.70
C ASP A 95 2.52 9.33 26.63
N LEU A 96 2.00 9.64 25.44
CA LEU A 96 0.57 9.87 25.15
C LEU A 96 -0.15 8.58 24.68
N GLY A 97 0.54 7.44 24.69
CA GLY A 97 0.01 6.14 24.29
C GLY A 97 -0.20 5.95 22.79
N ASN A 98 0.26 6.88 21.93
CA ASN A 98 0.22 6.72 20.47
C ASN A 98 1.16 5.59 20.03
N VAL A 99 0.89 4.98 18.87
CA VAL A 99 1.86 4.10 18.22
C VAL A 99 3.00 4.94 17.63
N LYS A 100 4.25 4.52 17.86
CA LYS A 100 5.43 5.02 17.15
C LYS A 100 6.24 3.85 16.58
N ILE A 101 6.89 4.05 15.44
CA ILE A 101 7.64 3.04 14.69
C ILE A 101 9.13 3.40 14.77
N LYS A 102 9.93 2.59 15.47
CA LYS A 102 11.36 2.88 15.64
C LYS A 102 12.15 2.56 14.37
N CYS A 103 12.95 3.52 13.89
CA CYS A 103 13.94 3.37 12.84
C CYS A 103 15.37 3.45 13.44
N PRO A 104 16.02 2.32 13.75
CA PRO A 104 17.41 2.29 14.22
C PRO A 104 18.40 3.06 13.33
N ARG A 105 18.23 3.02 11.99
CA ARG A 105 19.09 3.65 10.98
C ARG A 105 19.22 5.15 11.16
N LEU A 106 18.10 5.82 11.40
CA LEU A 106 18.03 7.28 11.59
C LEU A 106 18.00 7.69 13.07
N GLN A 107 18.08 6.72 13.98
CA GLN A 107 17.94 6.89 15.43
C GLN A 107 16.66 7.65 15.85
N ARG A 108 15.60 7.58 15.01
CA ARG A 108 14.34 8.31 15.14
C ARG A 108 13.16 7.34 15.22
N ASP A 109 12.16 7.69 16.01
CA ASP A 109 10.86 7.02 16.05
C ASP A 109 9.85 7.84 15.23
N PHE A 110 9.20 7.18 14.26
CA PHE A 110 8.26 7.75 13.30
C PHE A 110 6.82 7.61 13.77
N ALA A 111 5.94 8.53 13.35
CA ALA A 111 4.49 8.32 13.48
C ALA A 111 3.94 7.49 12.28
N PRO A 112 2.89 6.66 12.45
CA PRO A 112 2.25 5.95 11.33
C PRO A 112 1.85 6.88 10.17
N GLU A 113 1.32 8.07 10.51
CA GLU A 113 0.91 9.14 9.61
C GLU A 113 2.11 9.68 8.80
N GLU A 114 3.26 9.84 9.48
CA GLU A 114 4.52 10.27 8.87
C GLU A 114 5.01 9.25 7.84
N VAL A 115 4.91 7.94 8.12
CA VAL A 115 5.28 6.87 7.18
C VAL A 115 4.30 6.80 6.00
N GLN A 116 2.98 6.89 6.24
CA GLN A 116 1.99 6.91 5.16
C GLN A 116 2.14 8.14 4.24
N SER A 117 2.54 9.29 4.78
CA SER A 117 2.80 10.49 3.96
C SER A 117 3.88 10.28 2.90
N MET A 118 4.85 9.39 3.13
CA MET A 118 5.92 9.09 2.16
C MET A 118 5.41 8.27 0.96
N ILE A 119 4.41 7.41 1.18
CA ILE A 119 3.73 6.65 0.12
C ILE A 119 2.86 7.61 -0.70
N LEU A 120 2.04 8.43 -0.02
CA LEU A 120 1.25 9.49 -0.67
C LEU A 120 2.12 10.45 -1.48
N LYS A 121 3.30 10.81 -0.97
CA LYS A 121 4.25 11.67 -1.67
C LYS A 121 4.84 10.99 -2.91
N LYS A 122 5.29 9.73 -2.85
CA LYS A 122 5.71 8.99 -4.06
C LYS A 122 4.60 9.00 -5.10
N LEU A 123 3.36 8.63 -4.72
CA LEU A 123 2.21 8.58 -5.64
C LEU A 123 1.92 9.93 -6.30
N ALA A 124 1.91 11.03 -5.54
CA ALA A 124 1.76 12.38 -6.08
C ALA A 124 2.93 12.79 -6.99
N ASP A 125 4.16 12.36 -6.69
CA ASP A 125 5.33 12.63 -7.52
C ASP A 125 5.40 11.76 -8.78
N GLU A 126 4.86 10.53 -8.78
CA GLU A 126 4.65 9.74 -10.01
C GLU A 126 3.59 10.43 -10.88
N ALA A 127 2.45 10.81 -10.29
CA ALA A 127 1.35 11.46 -11.01
C ALA A 127 1.76 12.82 -11.59
N SER A 128 2.52 13.64 -10.85
CA SER A 128 3.06 14.91 -11.36
C SER A 128 4.05 14.72 -12.51
N ARG A 129 4.81 13.60 -12.52
CA ARG A 129 5.73 13.26 -13.62
C ARG A 129 5.00 12.75 -14.86
N TYR A 130 3.89 12.03 -14.69
CA TYR A 130 3.02 11.59 -15.79
C TYR A 130 2.29 12.77 -16.44
N LEU A 131 1.71 13.66 -15.64
CA LEU A 131 0.92 14.81 -16.12
C LEU A 131 1.77 15.97 -16.65
N GLY A 132 3.04 16.07 -16.25
CA GLY A 132 3.90 17.23 -16.54
C GLY A 132 3.56 18.50 -15.75
N GLU A 133 2.53 18.46 -14.90
CA GLU A 133 2.09 19.56 -14.02
C GLU A 133 2.03 19.11 -12.55
N PRO A 134 2.19 20.02 -11.57
CA PRO A 134 2.20 19.66 -10.15
C PRO A 134 0.82 19.22 -9.66
N VAL A 135 0.75 18.01 -9.09
CA VAL A 135 -0.39 17.55 -8.28
C VAL A 135 -0.35 18.25 -6.93
N THR A 136 -1.41 19.01 -6.60
CA THR A 136 -1.50 19.76 -5.33
C THR A 136 -2.67 19.35 -4.45
N GLY A 137 -3.61 18.56 -4.97
CA GLY A 137 -4.75 18.06 -4.20
C GLY A 137 -5.00 16.57 -4.42
N ALA A 138 -5.73 15.95 -3.49
CA ALA A 138 -6.12 14.55 -3.62
C ALA A 138 -7.49 14.25 -2.99
N VAL A 139 -8.19 13.28 -3.57
CA VAL A 139 -9.18 12.45 -2.88
C VAL A 139 -8.45 11.20 -2.41
N ILE A 140 -8.49 10.90 -1.12
CA ILE A 140 -7.77 9.75 -0.52
C ILE A 140 -8.80 8.77 0.06
N THR A 141 -8.63 7.48 -0.22
CA THR A 141 -9.56 6.46 0.28
C THR A 141 -9.22 5.97 1.70
N VAL A 142 -10.25 5.51 2.40
CA VAL A 142 -10.17 4.83 3.70
C VAL A 142 -11.16 3.66 3.76
N PRO A 143 -10.89 2.62 4.56
CA PRO A 143 -11.83 1.55 4.84
C PRO A 143 -13.14 2.13 5.37
N ALA A 144 -14.29 1.63 4.93
CA ALA A 144 -15.59 2.18 5.30
C ALA A 144 -15.77 2.19 6.82
N TYR A 145 -15.32 1.12 7.49
CA TYR A 145 -15.37 1.00 8.96
C TYR A 145 -14.26 1.75 9.74
N PHE A 146 -13.48 2.65 9.10
CA PHE A 146 -12.57 3.55 9.82
C PHE A 146 -13.31 4.55 10.71
N ASN A 147 -12.84 4.67 11.96
CA ASN A 147 -13.32 5.70 12.90
C ASN A 147 -12.68 7.08 12.63
N ASP A 148 -13.23 8.11 13.28
CA ASP A 148 -12.84 9.51 13.11
C ASP A 148 -11.33 9.77 13.27
N SER A 149 -10.70 9.20 14.31
CA SER A 149 -9.25 9.29 14.56
C SER A 149 -8.43 8.78 13.37
N GLN A 150 -8.86 7.68 12.74
CA GLN A 150 -8.18 7.08 11.59
C GLN A 150 -8.40 7.88 10.30
N ARG A 151 -9.58 8.49 10.13
CA ARG A 151 -9.91 9.39 9.01
C ARG A 151 -9.09 10.67 9.09
N GLN A 152 -9.05 11.32 10.25
CA GLN A 152 -8.28 12.54 10.46
C GLN A 152 -6.76 12.27 10.39
N ALA A 153 -6.26 11.17 10.96
CA ALA A 153 -4.85 10.77 10.83
C ALA A 153 -4.44 10.49 9.36
N THR A 154 -5.34 9.90 8.55
CA THR A 154 -5.11 9.72 7.10
C THR A 154 -5.10 11.07 6.36
N ARG A 155 -5.97 12.00 6.76
CA ARG A 155 -5.99 13.38 6.24
C ARG A 155 -4.71 14.16 6.60
N ASP A 156 -4.20 13.99 7.82
CA ASP A 156 -2.93 14.58 8.26
C ASP A 156 -1.72 13.97 7.53
N ALA A 157 -1.72 12.67 7.23
CA ALA A 157 -0.72 12.06 6.35
C ALA A 157 -0.71 12.70 4.95
N GLY A 158 -1.88 13.05 4.40
CA GLY A 158 -1.99 13.83 3.16
C GLY A 158 -1.43 15.25 3.28
N ARG A 159 -1.71 15.95 4.38
CA ARG A 159 -1.13 17.28 4.66
C ARG A 159 0.40 17.23 4.76
N ILE A 160 0.95 16.23 5.43
CA ILE A 160 2.41 16.00 5.55
C ILE A 160 3.05 15.67 4.19
N ALA A 161 2.32 14.99 3.30
CA ALA A 161 2.73 14.76 1.91
C ALA A 161 2.68 16.03 1.03
N GLY A 162 2.18 17.15 1.53
CA GLY A 162 1.99 18.40 0.79
C GLY A 162 0.74 18.43 -0.10
N LEU A 163 -0.24 17.56 0.17
CA LEU A 163 -1.49 17.47 -0.58
C LEU A 163 -2.64 18.19 0.13
N GLU A 164 -3.38 19.00 -0.61
CA GLU A 164 -4.71 19.47 -0.19
C GLU A 164 -5.71 18.31 -0.30
N VAL A 165 -5.99 17.65 0.82
CA VAL A 165 -6.96 16.55 0.88
C VAL A 165 -8.38 17.12 0.73
N LYS A 166 -8.89 17.08 -0.50
CA LYS A 166 -10.20 17.60 -0.91
C LYS A 166 -11.35 16.80 -0.29
N ARG A 167 -11.18 15.48 -0.18
CA ARG A 167 -12.15 14.55 0.38
C ARG A 167 -11.48 13.28 0.89
N ILE A 168 -11.98 12.76 2.00
CA ILE A 168 -11.77 11.37 2.41
C ILE A 168 -12.97 10.57 1.89
N LEU A 169 -12.73 9.46 1.18
CA LEU A 169 -13.74 8.64 0.53
C LEU A 169 -13.70 7.21 1.06
N ASN A 170 -14.86 6.58 1.25
CA ASN A 170 -14.93 5.17 1.66
C ASN A 170 -14.51 4.24 0.50
N GLU A 171 -13.66 3.25 0.76
CA GLU A 171 -13.14 2.28 -0.23
C GLU A 171 -14.24 1.60 -1.08
N PRO A 172 -15.29 0.98 -0.48
CA PRO A 172 -16.39 0.41 -1.25
C PRO A 172 -17.26 1.46 -1.96
N THR A 173 -17.36 2.69 -1.45
CA THR A 173 -18.04 3.80 -2.13
C THR A 173 -17.26 4.31 -3.35
N ALA A 174 -15.92 4.27 -3.30
CA ALA A 174 -15.09 4.50 -4.47
C ALA A 174 -15.33 3.38 -5.50
N ALA A 175 -15.36 2.13 -5.05
CA ALA A 175 -15.58 1.00 -5.94
C ALA A 175 -16.97 1.02 -6.63
N SER A 176 -18.02 1.47 -5.93
CA SER A 176 -19.35 1.64 -6.53
C SER A 176 -19.38 2.75 -7.58
N LEU A 177 -18.74 3.91 -7.34
CA LEU A 177 -18.61 4.99 -8.34
C LEU A 177 -17.96 4.48 -9.64
N ALA A 178 -16.90 3.67 -9.53
CA ALA A 178 -16.22 3.09 -10.68
C ALA A 178 -17.01 1.99 -11.40
N TYR A 179 -17.84 1.22 -10.69
CA TYR A 179 -18.76 0.25 -11.29
C TYR A 179 -19.98 0.92 -11.98
N GLY A 180 -20.48 2.00 -11.37
CA GLY A 180 -21.77 2.60 -11.69
C GLY A 180 -21.73 3.77 -12.67
N LEU A 181 -20.55 4.31 -13.02
CA LEU A 181 -20.43 5.50 -13.86
C LEU A 181 -21.20 5.41 -15.20
N ASP A 182 -21.17 4.24 -15.84
CA ASP A 182 -21.86 3.96 -17.11
C ASP A 182 -23.24 3.28 -16.92
N ARG A 183 -23.79 3.24 -15.68
CA ARG A 183 -25.03 2.53 -15.34
C ARG A 183 -26.23 3.46 -15.24
N GLN A 184 -27.16 3.34 -16.18
CA GLN A 184 -28.45 4.03 -16.14
C GLN A 184 -29.44 3.30 -15.24
N VAL A 185 -29.68 1.99 -15.48
CA VAL A 185 -30.61 1.19 -14.68
C VAL A 185 -30.17 1.13 -13.21
N SER A 186 -31.09 1.44 -12.29
CA SER A 186 -30.88 1.26 -10.85
C SER A 186 -30.75 -0.21 -10.46
N GLN A 187 -29.70 -0.53 -9.71
CA GLN A 187 -29.37 -1.87 -9.21
C GLN A 187 -28.95 -1.80 -7.73
N THR A 188 -29.38 -2.78 -6.93
CA THR A 188 -28.87 -2.97 -5.56
C THR A 188 -27.58 -3.81 -5.61
N ILE A 189 -26.42 -3.22 -5.37
CA ILE A 189 -25.12 -3.91 -5.42
C ILE A 189 -24.57 -4.21 -4.02
N LEU A 190 -23.87 -5.35 -3.89
CA LEU A 190 -23.03 -5.64 -2.73
C LEU A 190 -21.55 -5.51 -3.12
N VAL A 191 -20.86 -4.54 -2.54
CA VAL A 191 -19.41 -4.39 -2.68
C VAL A 191 -18.73 -5.15 -1.55
N PHE A 192 -17.81 -6.04 -1.90
CA PHE A 192 -17.05 -6.89 -0.98
C PHE A 192 -15.57 -6.60 -1.14
N ASP A 193 -14.98 -5.85 -0.20
CA ASP A 193 -13.56 -5.48 -0.20
C ASP A 193 -12.77 -6.29 0.82
N LEU A 194 -11.94 -7.22 0.34
CA LEU A 194 -10.99 -7.97 1.16
C LEU A 194 -9.56 -7.63 0.76
N GLY A 195 -9.12 -6.45 1.17
CA GLY A 195 -7.76 -5.95 1.01
C GLY A 195 -6.69 -6.68 1.84
N GLY A 196 -5.55 -6.02 2.04
CA GLY A 196 -4.37 -6.60 2.70
C GLY A 196 -4.46 -6.72 4.23
N GLY A 197 -5.33 -5.96 4.91
CA GLY A 197 -5.44 -6.01 6.38
C GLY A 197 -6.72 -5.39 6.95
N THR A 198 -7.68 -5.13 6.07
CA THR A 198 -9.02 -4.61 6.35
C THR A 198 -10.02 -5.34 5.46
N PHE A 199 -11.20 -5.61 6.01
CA PHE A 199 -12.35 -6.19 5.32
C PHE A 199 -13.52 -5.23 5.48
N ASP A 200 -14.13 -4.80 4.38
CA ASP A 200 -15.39 -4.05 4.37
C ASP A 200 -16.40 -4.72 3.43
N VAL A 201 -17.68 -4.58 3.78
CA VAL A 201 -18.79 -4.96 2.92
C VAL A 201 -19.88 -3.90 3.04
N SER A 202 -20.33 -3.40 1.88
CA SER A 202 -21.35 -2.37 1.78
C SER A 202 -22.43 -2.78 0.79
N ILE A 203 -23.68 -2.40 1.09
CA ILE A 203 -24.81 -2.56 0.17
C ILE A 203 -25.22 -1.16 -0.27
N LEU A 204 -25.36 -0.97 -1.58
CA LEU A 204 -25.69 0.33 -2.18
C LEU A 204 -26.75 0.18 -3.26
N ASP A 205 -27.63 1.17 -3.40
CA ASP A 205 -28.39 1.37 -4.64
C ASP A 205 -27.54 2.25 -5.58
N VAL A 206 -27.44 1.85 -6.85
CA VAL A 206 -26.62 2.52 -7.88
C VAL A 206 -27.37 2.57 -9.21
N GLY A 207 -27.62 3.79 -9.71
CA GLY A 207 -28.18 4.04 -11.05
C GLY A 207 -28.74 5.46 -11.20
N ASP A 208 -29.04 5.88 -12.44
CA ASP A 208 -29.49 7.23 -12.80
C ASP A 208 -28.64 8.36 -12.16
N GLY A 209 -27.33 8.12 -12.01
CA GLY A 209 -26.38 9.04 -11.36
C GLY A 209 -26.45 9.08 -9.82
N VAL A 210 -27.38 8.37 -9.19
CA VAL A 210 -27.51 8.28 -7.73
C VAL A 210 -26.75 7.07 -7.19
N PHE A 211 -25.98 7.29 -6.12
CA PHE A 211 -25.22 6.28 -5.40
C PHE A 211 -25.56 6.41 -3.91
N GLU A 212 -26.35 5.49 -3.35
CA GLU A 212 -26.82 5.55 -1.97
C GLU A 212 -26.37 4.31 -1.19
N VAL A 213 -25.50 4.50 -0.19
CA VAL A 213 -25.12 3.41 0.73
C VAL A 213 -26.28 3.11 1.67
N LYS A 214 -26.84 1.90 1.61
CA LYS A 214 -27.90 1.44 2.52
C LYS A 214 -27.35 0.90 3.83
N SER A 215 -26.21 0.24 3.77
CA SER A 215 -25.50 -0.23 4.96
C SER A 215 -24.02 -0.45 4.67
N THR A 216 -23.20 -0.40 5.73
CA THR A 216 -21.82 -0.87 5.68
C THR A 216 -21.42 -1.59 6.96
N SER A 217 -20.57 -2.60 6.84
CA SER A 217 -20.01 -3.37 7.95
C SER A 217 -18.60 -3.83 7.61
N GLY A 218 -17.78 -4.20 8.60
CA GLY A 218 -16.40 -4.61 8.34
C GLY A 218 -15.62 -5.07 9.56
N ASP A 219 -14.35 -5.43 9.32
CA ASP A 219 -13.36 -5.76 10.32
C ASP A 219 -12.02 -5.07 9.95
N THR A 220 -11.68 -4.01 10.67
CA THR A 220 -10.46 -3.21 10.42
C THR A 220 -9.16 -3.89 10.88
N GLN A 221 -9.21 -5.16 11.26
CA GLN A 221 -8.06 -6.02 11.56
C GLN A 221 -8.21 -7.42 10.93
N LEU A 222 -8.81 -7.52 9.74
CA LEU A 222 -8.93 -8.77 8.96
C LEU A 222 -8.54 -8.51 7.50
N GLY A 223 -7.57 -9.24 6.94
CA GLY A 223 -7.28 -9.19 5.51
C GLY A 223 -6.14 -10.13 5.10
N GLY A 224 -5.62 -9.94 3.89
CA GLY A 224 -4.62 -10.82 3.27
C GLY A 224 -3.42 -11.19 4.15
N ASN A 225 -2.89 -10.25 4.95
CA ASN A 225 -1.77 -10.47 5.87
C ASN A 225 -2.08 -11.49 6.98
N ASP A 226 -3.35 -11.65 7.35
CA ASP A 226 -3.79 -12.61 8.37
C ASP A 226 -3.93 -14.03 7.77
N PHE A 227 -4.23 -14.13 6.47
CA PHE A 227 -4.12 -15.39 5.71
C PHE A 227 -2.64 -15.80 5.52
N ASP A 228 -1.76 -14.83 5.22
CA ASP A 228 -0.32 -15.09 5.12
C ASP A 228 0.22 -15.63 6.45
N LYS A 229 -0.24 -15.06 7.57
CA LYS A 229 0.13 -15.52 8.91
C LYS A 229 -0.21 -17.00 9.15
N LYS A 230 -1.31 -17.54 8.59
CA LYS A 230 -1.64 -18.98 8.71
C LYS A 230 -0.56 -19.86 8.08
N ILE A 231 -0.05 -19.46 6.91
CA ILE A 231 1.04 -20.18 6.25
C ILE A 231 2.35 -19.97 7.02
N VAL A 232 2.64 -18.76 7.54
CA VAL A 232 3.84 -18.51 8.37
C VAL A 232 3.87 -19.35 9.64
N ASP A 233 2.75 -19.46 10.36
CA ASP A 233 2.68 -20.28 11.58
C ASP A 233 2.85 -21.77 11.26
N TRP A 234 2.16 -22.29 10.23
CA TRP A 234 2.31 -23.69 9.77
C TRP A 234 3.74 -24.02 9.31
N LEU A 235 4.39 -23.11 8.56
CA LEU A 235 5.80 -23.25 8.16
C LEU A 235 6.72 -23.29 9.39
N ALA A 236 6.49 -22.40 10.37
CA ALA A 236 7.29 -22.35 11.58
C ALA A 236 7.06 -23.57 12.49
N GLU A 237 5.83 -24.07 12.59
CA GLU A 237 5.48 -25.26 13.38
C GLU A 237 6.09 -26.53 12.78
N LYS A 238 5.99 -26.75 11.46
CA LYS A 238 6.74 -27.81 10.77
C LYS A 238 8.25 -27.72 11.01
N PHE A 239 8.83 -26.51 11.01
CA PHE A 239 10.27 -26.34 11.23
C PHE A 239 10.67 -26.56 12.71
N ILE A 240 9.78 -26.28 13.66
CA ILE A 240 9.97 -26.66 15.08
C ILE A 240 9.91 -28.17 15.25
N GLU A 241 9.00 -28.87 14.57
CA GLU A 241 8.90 -30.34 14.59
C GLU A 241 10.13 -31.03 13.99
N GLN A 242 10.73 -30.45 12.94
CA GLN A 242 11.87 -31.01 12.22
C GLN A 242 13.23 -30.66 12.85
N GLU A 243 13.42 -29.40 13.28
CA GLU A 243 14.72 -28.84 13.65
C GLU A 243 14.75 -28.25 15.08
N GLY A 244 13.63 -28.28 15.82
CA GLY A 244 13.53 -27.73 17.17
C GLY A 244 13.57 -26.20 17.25
N ILE A 245 13.60 -25.48 16.12
CA ILE A 245 13.91 -24.05 16.04
C ILE A 245 12.68 -23.24 15.63
N ASP A 246 12.28 -22.30 16.49
CA ASP A 246 11.19 -21.35 16.19
C ASP A 246 11.71 -20.18 15.36
N LEU A 247 11.65 -20.32 14.03
CA LEU A 247 12.07 -19.31 13.04
C LEU A 247 11.40 -17.94 13.24
N ARG A 248 10.24 -17.86 13.90
CA ARG A 248 9.53 -16.60 14.21
C ARG A 248 10.29 -15.71 15.20
N ARG A 249 11.33 -16.23 15.85
CA ARG A 249 12.20 -15.50 16.78
C ARG A 249 13.34 -14.75 16.07
N ASP A 250 13.74 -15.17 14.87
CA ASP A 250 14.68 -14.43 14.04
C ASP A 250 13.95 -13.49 13.08
N ARG A 251 14.46 -12.27 12.91
CA ARG A 251 13.81 -11.21 12.13
C ARG A 251 13.97 -11.39 10.63
N GLN A 252 15.07 -11.97 10.16
CA GLN A 252 15.30 -12.24 8.74
C GLN A 252 14.58 -13.50 8.30
N ALA A 253 14.58 -14.55 9.13
CA ALA A 253 13.80 -15.76 8.89
C ALA A 253 12.28 -15.46 8.88
N LEU A 254 11.77 -14.71 9.86
CA LEU A 254 10.36 -14.29 9.88
C LEU A 254 9.97 -13.47 8.64
N GLN A 255 10.82 -12.54 8.18
CA GLN A 255 10.54 -11.77 6.96
C GLN A 255 10.49 -12.68 5.72
N ARG A 256 11.44 -13.61 5.59
CA ARG A 256 11.50 -14.58 4.46
C ARG A 256 10.33 -15.56 4.47
N LEU A 257 9.91 -16.03 5.64
CA LEU A 257 8.68 -16.80 5.81
C LEU A 257 7.45 -16.01 5.37
N THR A 258 7.36 -14.72 5.74
CA THR A 258 6.24 -13.83 5.37
C THR A 258 6.15 -13.64 3.86
N GLU A 259 7.26 -13.37 3.18
CA GLU A 259 7.28 -13.21 1.71
C GLU A 259 6.98 -14.53 0.98
N ALA A 260 7.49 -15.66 1.49
CA ALA A 260 7.18 -16.98 0.93
C ALA A 260 5.70 -17.37 1.14
N ALA A 261 5.12 -17.04 2.29
CA ALA A 261 3.70 -17.23 2.58
C ALA A 261 2.80 -16.40 1.68
N GLU A 262 3.10 -15.11 1.50
CA GLU A 262 2.36 -14.22 0.59
C GLU A 262 2.39 -14.74 -0.85
N LYS A 263 3.58 -15.14 -1.33
CA LYS A 263 3.74 -15.77 -2.63
C LYS A 263 2.91 -17.07 -2.75
N ALA A 264 3.01 -17.96 -1.76
CA ALA A 264 2.28 -19.23 -1.76
C ALA A 264 0.76 -19.05 -1.78
N LYS A 265 0.22 -18.11 -0.98
CA LYS A 265 -1.21 -17.74 -0.99
C LYS A 265 -1.67 -17.25 -2.37
N ILE A 266 -0.88 -16.40 -3.02
CA ILE A 266 -1.18 -15.85 -4.34
C ILE A 266 -1.15 -16.97 -5.39
N GLU A 267 -0.11 -17.81 -5.40
CA GLU A 267 -0.03 -18.95 -6.32
C GLU A 267 -1.18 -19.93 -6.13
N LEU A 268 -1.52 -20.29 -4.89
CA LEU A 268 -2.64 -21.18 -4.57
C LEU A 268 -4.02 -20.64 -4.98
N SER A 269 -4.13 -19.35 -5.30
CA SER A 269 -5.35 -18.80 -5.89
C SER A 269 -5.52 -19.23 -7.36
N GLY A 270 -4.43 -19.50 -8.06
CA GLY A 270 -4.42 -20.09 -9.42
C GLY A 270 -4.27 -21.62 -9.42
N VAL A 271 -3.20 -22.13 -8.81
CA VAL A 271 -2.87 -23.57 -8.79
C VAL A 271 -3.36 -24.29 -7.53
N THR A 272 -3.46 -25.63 -7.58
CA THR A 272 -3.94 -26.46 -6.46
C THR A 272 -2.84 -26.83 -5.46
N ILE A 273 -1.57 -26.64 -5.80
CA ILE A 273 -0.40 -26.95 -4.99
C ILE A 273 0.76 -26.00 -5.35
N THR A 274 1.55 -25.59 -4.36
CA THR A 274 2.79 -24.80 -4.52
C THR A 274 3.95 -25.43 -3.74
N GLU A 275 5.18 -25.08 -4.12
CA GLU A 275 6.43 -25.53 -3.52
C GLU A 275 7.15 -24.36 -2.86
N ILE A 276 7.31 -24.46 -1.54
CA ILE A 276 7.92 -23.44 -0.70
C ILE A 276 9.34 -23.91 -0.39
N ASN A 277 10.33 -23.30 -1.05
CA ASN A 277 11.75 -23.57 -0.87
C ASN A 277 12.46 -22.31 -0.36
N LEU A 278 13.01 -22.40 0.85
CA LEU A 278 13.76 -21.37 1.54
C LEU A 278 15.13 -21.96 1.96
N PRO A 279 16.14 -21.92 1.07
CA PRO A 279 17.46 -22.45 1.38
C PRO A 279 18.20 -21.50 2.33
N PHE A 280 19.04 -22.05 3.22
CA PHE A 280 19.76 -21.25 4.23
C PHE A 280 18.81 -20.35 5.05
N ILE A 281 17.67 -20.88 5.53
CA ILE A 281 16.67 -20.10 6.28
C ILE A 281 17.14 -19.73 7.69
N THR A 282 18.01 -20.56 8.26
CA THR A 282 18.74 -20.30 9.51
C THR A 282 20.06 -21.10 9.52
N ALA A 283 20.87 -20.97 10.57
CA ALA A 283 22.08 -21.75 10.78
C ALA A 283 22.16 -22.28 12.22
N THR A 284 22.86 -23.39 12.38
CA THR A 284 23.03 -24.16 13.62
C THR A 284 24.49 -24.58 13.78
N GLU A 285 24.86 -25.19 14.91
CA GLU A 285 26.20 -25.77 15.11
C GLU A 285 26.51 -26.90 14.11
N GLU A 286 25.47 -27.58 13.60
CA GLU A 286 25.58 -28.59 12.53
C GLU A 286 25.76 -27.98 11.12
N GLY A 287 25.60 -26.65 10.98
CA GLY A 287 25.65 -25.94 9.72
C GLY A 287 24.33 -25.26 9.33
N PRO A 288 24.18 -24.82 8.06
CA PRO A 288 22.97 -24.17 7.57
C PRO A 288 21.79 -25.14 7.50
N LYS A 289 20.58 -24.62 7.77
CA LYS A 289 19.32 -25.37 7.66
C LYS A 289 18.44 -24.76 6.57
N HIS A 290 17.58 -25.58 5.98
CA HIS A 290 16.78 -25.27 4.79
C HIS A 290 15.33 -25.64 5.09
N LEU A 291 14.35 -24.85 4.63
CA LEU A 291 12.94 -25.25 4.66
C LEU A 291 12.50 -25.55 3.23
N GLU A 292 12.15 -26.81 2.97
CA GLU A 292 11.55 -27.25 1.71
C GLU A 292 10.27 -28.03 2.00
N THR A 293 9.13 -27.53 1.50
CA THR A 293 7.84 -28.21 1.71
C THR A 293 6.86 -27.89 0.59
N ARG A 294 5.83 -28.73 0.44
CA ARG A 294 4.72 -28.53 -0.49
C ARG A 294 3.49 -28.13 0.31
N LEU A 295 2.70 -27.19 -0.20
CA LEU A 295 1.43 -26.75 0.39
C LEU A 295 0.33 -26.88 -0.65
N THR A 296 -0.74 -27.61 -0.33
CA THR A 296 -1.95 -27.68 -1.16
C THR A 296 -2.93 -26.56 -0.83
N ARG A 297 -3.81 -26.25 -1.78
CA ARG A 297 -4.94 -25.34 -1.57
C ARG A 297 -5.85 -25.83 -0.44
N ALA A 298 -6.11 -27.14 -0.36
CA ALA A 298 -6.99 -27.73 0.65
C ALA A 298 -6.42 -27.60 2.07
N GLU A 299 -5.11 -27.77 2.27
CA GLU A 299 -4.45 -27.49 3.56
C GLU A 299 -4.60 -26.01 3.94
N PHE A 300 -4.24 -25.10 3.02
CA PHE A 300 -4.34 -23.65 3.25
C PHE A 300 -5.77 -23.21 3.61
N GLU A 301 -6.77 -23.66 2.85
CA GLU A 301 -8.18 -23.33 3.09
C GLU A 301 -8.67 -23.92 4.43
N GLY A 302 -8.19 -25.11 4.81
CA GLY A 302 -8.44 -25.72 6.12
C GLY A 302 -7.90 -24.90 7.30
N PHE A 303 -6.73 -24.27 7.16
CA PHE A 303 -6.15 -23.43 8.22
C PHE A 303 -6.88 -22.09 8.42
N CYS A 304 -7.79 -21.72 7.51
CA CYS A 304 -8.43 -20.39 7.46
C CYS A 304 -9.88 -20.35 7.97
N GLY A 305 -10.41 -21.43 8.55
CA GLY A 305 -11.82 -21.52 8.96
C GLY A 305 -12.30 -20.44 9.94
N ASP A 306 -11.43 -19.97 10.83
CA ASP A 306 -11.68 -18.84 11.74
C ASP A 306 -11.71 -17.48 11.01
N LEU A 307 -10.80 -17.26 10.05
CA LEU A 307 -10.78 -16.06 9.22
C LEU A 307 -12.04 -15.97 8.35
N LEU A 308 -12.43 -17.10 7.73
CA LEU A 308 -13.68 -17.22 6.97
C LEU A 308 -14.91 -17.00 7.87
N THR A 309 -14.86 -17.45 9.12
CA THR A 309 -15.93 -17.19 10.10
C THR A 309 -16.02 -15.71 10.48
N ARG A 310 -14.88 -14.99 10.59
CA ARG A 310 -14.87 -13.53 10.76
C ARG A 310 -15.46 -12.80 9.54
N VAL A 311 -15.13 -13.23 8.31
CA VAL A 311 -15.73 -12.68 7.07
C VAL A 311 -17.26 -12.87 7.04
N ARG A 312 -17.79 -14.01 7.50
CA ARG A 312 -19.24 -14.29 7.53
C ARG A 312 -20.06 -13.32 8.38
N GLY A 313 -19.47 -12.70 9.41
CA GLY A 313 -20.15 -11.80 10.33
C GLY A 313 -20.65 -10.51 9.66
N PRO A 314 -19.75 -9.65 9.14
CA PRO A 314 -20.11 -8.40 8.48
C PRO A 314 -21.06 -8.55 7.30
N VAL A 315 -20.94 -9.61 6.48
CA VAL A 315 -21.84 -9.85 5.33
C VAL A 315 -23.28 -10.02 5.78
N ARG A 316 -23.51 -10.88 6.79
CA ARG A 316 -24.83 -11.06 7.41
C ARG A 316 -25.32 -9.77 8.08
N GLN A 317 -24.42 -8.99 8.66
CA GLN A 317 -24.77 -7.76 9.35
C GLN A 317 -25.17 -6.64 8.38
N ALA A 318 -24.49 -6.47 7.24
CA ALA A 318 -24.87 -5.51 6.21
C ALA A 318 -26.27 -5.84 5.64
N LEU A 319 -26.50 -7.08 5.21
CA LEU A 319 -27.83 -7.54 4.74
C LEU A 319 -28.94 -7.25 5.76
N LYS A 320 -28.70 -7.58 7.04
CA LYS A 320 -29.64 -7.30 8.13
C LYS A 320 -29.90 -5.80 8.34
N ASP A 321 -28.86 -4.97 8.28
CA ASP A 321 -28.97 -3.53 8.52
C ASP A 321 -29.64 -2.79 7.35
N ALA A 322 -29.44 -3.27 6.11
CA ALA A 322 -30.17 -2.79 4.93
C ALA A 322 -31.63 -3.28 4.88
N GLY A 323 -32.02 -4.23 5.75
CA GLY A 323 -33.33 -4.86 5.73
C GLY A 323 -33.55 -5.78 4.53
N MET A 324 -32.48 -6.28 3.91
CA MET A 324 -32.50 -7.01 2.64
C MET A 324 -32.19 -8.50 2.81
N SER A 325 -32.91 -9.34 2.06
CA SER A 325 -32.55 -10.74 1.84
C SER A 325 -31.53 -10.86 0.69
N PRO A 326 -30.71 -11.93 0.64
CA PRO A 326 -29.63 -12.03 -0.35
C PRO A 326 -30.10 -12.01 -1.81
N VAL A 327 -31.31 -12.53 -2.08
CA VAL A 327 -31.92 -12.57 -3.42
C VAL A 327 -32.31 -11.18 -3.97
N GLN A 328 -32.28 -10.15 -3.12
CA GLN A 328 -32.51 -8.74 -3.52
C GLN A 328 -31.22 -8.03 -3.95
N ILE A 329 -30.04 -8.66 -3.80
CA ILE A 329 -28.81 -8.11 -4.34
C ILE A 329 -28.75 -8.44 -5.83
N ASP A 330 -28.71 -7.43 -6.69
CA ASP A 330 -28.63 -7.58 -8.15
C ASP A 330 -27.26 -8.10 -8.57
N GLU A 331 -26.20 -7.50 -8.05
CA GLU A 331 -24.81 -7.68 -8.50
C GLU A 331 -23.83 -7.67 -7.30
N VAL A 332 -22.73 -8.40 -7.42
CA VAL A 332 -21.69 -8.46 -6.39
C VAL A 332 -20.36 -8.00 -6.98
N VAL A 333 -19.77 -6.94 -6.43
CA VAL A 333 -18.49 -6.38 -6.89
C VAL A 333 -17.38 -6.79 -5.91
N LEU A 334 -16.39 -7.55 -6.40
CA LEU A 334 -15.22 -7.92 -5.61
C LEU A 334 -14.15 -6.83 -5.69
N VAL A 335 -13.54 -6.53 -4.54
CA VAL A 335 -12.50 -5.51 -4.37
C VAL A 335 -11.39 -6.07 -3.46
N GLY A 336 -10.16 -5.59 -3.65
CA GLY A 336 -9.00 -5.98 -2.88
C GLY A 336 -8.44 -7.35 -3.27
N GLY A 337 -7.12 -7.46 -3.41
CA GLY A 337 -6.46 -8.65 -3.96
C GLY A 337 -6.73 -9.98 -3.23
N SER A 338 -7.19 -9.99 -1.96
CA SER A 338 -7.51 -11.24 -1.26
C SER A 338 -8.90 -11.80 -1.62
N SER A 339 -9.77 -11.01 -2.28
CA SER A 339 -11.01 -11.51 -2.91
C SER A 339 -10.75 -12.48 -4.07
N ARG A 340 -9.49 -12.58 -4.54
CA ARG A 340 -9.03 -13.56 -5.55
C ARG A 340 -8.88 -14.98 -4.98
N ILE A 341 -8.96 -15.17 -3.66
CA ILE A 341 -8.82 -16.48 -3.01
C ILE A 341 -10.09 -17.34 -3.29
N PRO A 342 -9.97 -18.57 -3.83
CA PRO A 342 -11.12 -19.38 -4.25
C PRO A 342 -12.17 -19.64 -3.16
N ILE A 343 -11.78 -20.04 -1.95
CA ILE A 343 -12.75 -20.24 -0.84
C ILE A 343 -13.47 -18.94 -0.42
N VAL A 344 -12.88 -17.76 -0.64
CA VAL A 344 -13.54 -16.47 -0.37
C VAL A 344 -14.63 -16.21 -1.41
N GLN A 345 -14.36 -16.48 -2.69
CA GLN A 345 -15.36 -16.38 -3.76
C GLN A 345 -16.50 -17.39 -3.58
N GLN A 346 -16.18 -18.63 -3.18
CA GLN A 346 -17.18 -19.64 -2.82
C GLN A 346 -18.03 -19.21 -1.62
N LEU A 347 -17.43 -18.61 -0.59
CA LEU A 347 -18.12 -18.06 0.56
C LEU A 347 -19.12 -16.97 0.15
N VAL A 348 -18.71 -16.04 -0.73
CA VAL A 348 -19.58 -14.97 -1.25
C VAL A 348 -20.73 -15.54 -2.08
N ARG A 349 -20.46 -16.47 -3.01
CA ARG A 349 -21.49 -17.21 -3.75
C ARG A 349 -22.49 -17.89 -2.81
N SER A 350 -22.01 -18.56 -1.75
CA SER A 350 -22.85 -19.26 -0.77
C SER A 350 -23.76 -18.36 0.08
N PHE A 351 -23.57 -17.03 0.03
CA PHE A 351 -24.49 -16.07 0.62
C PHE A 351 -25.52 -15.53 -0.37
N ILE A 352 -25.08 -15.13 -1.56
CA ILE A 352 -25.87 -14.30 -2.49
C ILE A 352 -26.50 -15.12 -3.63
N ASP A 353 -26.06 -16.37 -3.82
CA ASP A 353 -26.45 -17.26 -4.93
C ASP A 353 -26.24 -16.65 -6.32
N LYS A 354 -25.19 -15.81 -6.44
CA LYS A 354 -24.77 -15.13 -7.67
C LYS A 354 -23.28 -15.23 -7.90
N GLU A 355 -22.90 -15.29 -9.16
CA GLU A 355 -21.50 -15.17 -9.59
C GLU A 355 -21.00 -13.73 -9.40
N PRO A 356 -19.88 -13.50 -8.69
CA PRO A 356 -19.35 -12.16 -8.51
C PRO A 356 -18.82 -11.55 -9.83
N ASN A 357 -19.09 -10.27 -10.03
CA ASN A 357 -18.74 -9.53 -11.24
C ASN A 357 -17.22 -9.39 -11.38
N GLN A 358 -16.69 -9.72 -12.56
CA GLN A 358 -15.26 -9.68 -12.90
C GLN A 358 -14.90 -8.62 -13.95
N ASN A 359 -15.85 -7.78 -14.37
CA ASN A 359 -15.62 -6.69 -15.34
C ASN A 359 -14.84 -5.51 -14.74
N VAL A 360 -14.56 -5.56 -13.44
CA VAL A 360 -13.92 -4.53 -12.64
C VAL A 360 -12.61 -5.10 -12.09
N ASN A 361 -11.50 -4.34 -12.19
CA ASN A 361 -10.22 -4.77 -11.65
C ASN A 361 -10.14 -4.51 -10.13
N PRO A 362 -10.14 -5.54 -9.27
CA PRO A 362 -10.23 -5.38 -7.80
C PRO A 362 -9.00 -4.70 -7.19
N ASP A 363 -7.89 -4.61 -7.92
CA ASP A 363 -6.64 -3.96 -7.48
C ASP A 363 -6.52 -2.49 -7.96
N GLU A 364 -7.48 -1.97 -8.73
CA GLU A 364 -7.44 -0.61 -9.30
C GLU A 364 -8.72 0.21 -9.07
N VAL A 365 -9.87 -0.46 -8.94
CA VAL A 365 -11.20 0.15 -8.88
C VAL A 365 -11.35 1.25 -7.83
N VAL A 366 -10.71 1.10 -6.66
CA VAL A 366 -10.76 2.06 -5.55
C VAL A 366 -10.12 3.40 -5.94
N ALA A 367 -8.98 3.38 -6.64
CA ALA A 367 -8.33 4.59 -7.13
C ALA A 367 -9.11 5.23 -8.30
N VAL A 368 -9.67 4.41 -9.19
CA VAL A 368 -10.57 4.84 -10.28
C VAL A 368 -11.77 5.62 -9.70
N GLY A 369 -12.41 5.09 -8.66
CA GLY A 369 -13.51 5.74 -7.95
C GLY A 369 -13.11 7.05 -7.27
N ALA A 370 -11.93 7.08 -6.64
CA ALA A 370 -11.38 8.31 -6.06
C ALA A 370 -11.08 9.37 -7.12
N ALA A 371 -10.69 8.98 -8.34
CA ALA A 371 -10.49 9.90 -9.46
C ALA A 371 -11.82 10.44 -10.00
N ILE A 372 -12.85 9.59 -10.13
CA ILE A 372 -14.22 10.03 -10.46
C ILE A 372 -14.71 11.05 -9.43
N GLN A 373 -14.53 10.77 -8.13
CA GLN A 373 -14.87 11.71 -7.06
C GLN A 373 -14.07 13.03 -7.16
N ALA A 374 -12.80 13.00 -7.58
CA ALA A 374 -12.03 14.21 -7.86
C ALA A 374 -12.60 14.99 -9.05
N GLY A 375 -13.02 14.32 -10.12
CA GLY A 375 -13.69 14.90 -11.28
C GLY A 375 -15.04 15.55 -10.94
N ILE A 376 -15.83 14.95 -10.05
CA ILE A 376 -17.07 15.55 -9.52
C ILE A 376 -16.74 16.85 -8.77
N LEU A 377 -15.72 16.83 -7.90
CA LEU A 377 -15.30 18.02 -7.12
C LEU A 377 -14.66 19.12 -7.99
N ALA A 378 -14.15 18.78 -9.18
CA ALA A 378 -13.67 19.72 -10.19
C ALA A 378 -14.79 20.23 -11.14
N GLY A 379 -15.97 19.61 -11.14
CA GLY A 379 -17.05 19.88 -12.09
C GLY A 379 -16.83 19.32 -13.50
N GLU A 380 -15.81 18.45 -13.66
CA GLU A 380 -15.55 17.69 -14.90
C GLU A 380 -16.60 16.59 -15.09
N VAL A 381 -17.03 15.96 -14.00
CA VAL A 381 -18.13 14.99 -13.95
C VAL A 381 -19.34 15.66 -13.31
N LYS A 382 -20.52 15.45 -13.88
CA LYS A 382 -21.78 16.11 -13.49
C LYS A 382 -22.87 15.07 -13.25
N ASP A 383 -23.98 15.54 -12.69
CA ASP A 383 -25.23 14.79 -12.53
C ASP A 383 -25.08 13.48 -11.73
N ILE A 384 -24.05 13.42 -10.88
CA ILE A 384 -23.83 12.36 -9.88
C ILE A 384 -24.15 12.87 -8.48
N LEU A 385 -25.00 12.15 -7.75
CA LEU A 385 -25.31 12.37 -6.35
C LEU A 385 -24.81 11.19 -5.50
N LEU A 386 -23.85 11.44 -4.62
CA LEU A 386 -23.35 10.47 -3.66
C LEU A 386 -23.95 10.70 -2.26
N LEU A 387 -24.61 9.68 -1.73
CA LEU A 387 -25.18 9.60 -0.39
C LEU A 387 -24.48 8.47 0.39
N ASP A 388 -23.43 8.81 1.13
CA ASP A 388 -22.69 7.87 1.99
C ASP A 388 -23.32 7.82 3.42
N VAL A 389 -22.88 6.91 4.28
CA VAL A 389 -23.40 6.72 5.65
C VAL A 389 -22.29 6.74 6.70
N THR A 390 -22.66 6.93 7.97
CA THR A 390 -21.74 6.66 9.08
C THR A 390 -21.72 5.17 9.48
N PRO A 391 -20.55 4.51 9.62
CA PRO A 391 -20.46 3.07 9.89
C PRO A 391 -20.79 2.66 11.33
N LEU A 392 -20.87 3.62 12.27
CA LEU A 392 -20.95 3.38 13.70
C LEU A 392 -21.88 4.40 14.36
N SER A 393 -22.68 3.97 15.33
CA SER A 393 -23.56 4.86 16.08
C SER A 393 -22.78 5.85 16.92
N PHE A 394 -23.23 7.10 16.95
CA PHE A 394 -22.75 8.15 17.84
C PHE A 394 -23.75 8.43 18.95
N GLY A 395 -23.26 8.77 20.13
CA GLY A 395 -24.10 9.00 21.30
C GLY A 395 -23.36 9.60 22.48
N LEU A 396 -24.07 9.69 23.61
CA LEU A 396 -23.60 10.29 24.86
C LEU A 396 -23.64 9.30 26.02
N GLU A 397 -22.71 9.47 26.96
CA GLU A 397 -22.82 8.86 28.29
C GLU A 397 -23.98 9.49 29.06
N THR A 398 -24.84 8.65 29.64
CA THR A 398 -25.89 9.06 30.59
C THR A 398 -25.59 8.54 31.99
N ILE A 399 -26.36 9.02 32.98
CA ILE A 399 -26.33 8.54 34.36
C ILE A 399 -26.48 7.00 34.35
N GLY A 400 -25.61 6.31 35.11
CA GLY A 400 -25.49 4.85 35.10
C GLY A 400 -24.45 4.29 34.12
N GLY A 401 -23.80 5.13 33.31
CA GLY A 401 -22.76 4.70 32.36
C GLY A 401 -23.29 4.06 31.08
N LEU A 402 -24.57 4.27 30.77
CA LEU A 402 -25.19 3.83 29.51
C LEU A 402 -24.85 4.80 28.37
N MET A 403 -24.86 4.30 27.13
CA MET A 403 -24.72 5.10 25.91
C MET A 403 -26.11 5.36 25.28
N LYS A 404 -26.58 6.61 25.34
CA LYS A 404 -27.75 7.05 24.56
C LYS A 404 -27.30 7.40 23.14
N LYS A 405 -27.60 6.52 22.18
CA LYS A 405 -27.35 6.73 20.74
C LYS A 405 -28.24 7.87 20.23
N LEU A 406 -27.66 8.80 19.46
CA LEU A 406 -28.33 9.98 18.88
C LEU A 406 -28.29 9.97 17.35
N ILE A 407 -27.23 9.40 16.76
CA ILE A 407 -27.14 9.09 15.34
C ILE A 407 -26.83 7.59 15.26
N PRO A 408 -27.77 6.73 14.86
CA PRO A 408 -27.50 5.30 14.62
C PRO A 408 -26.49 5.10 13.48
N ARG A 409 -25.77 3.97 13.49
CA ARG A 409 -25.02 3.51 12.31
C ARG A 409 -25.93 3.39 11.08
N ASN A 410 -25.33 3.47 9.90
CA ASN A 410 -25.99 3.50 8.59
C ASN A 410 -26.94 4.70 8.41
N THR A 411 -26.88 5.73 9.27
CA THR A 411 -27.52 7.03 8.98
C THR A 411 -26.74 7.72 7.86
N THR A 412 -27.43 8.14 6.81
CA THR A 412 -26.89 8.94 5.69
C THR A 412 -26.23 10.23 6.18
N ILE A 413 -25.11 10.61 5.56
CA ILE A 413 -24.34 11.83 5.88
C ILE A 413 -24.29 12.78 4.66
N PRO A 414 -24.25 14.12 4.86
CA PRO A 414 -24.22 14.85 6.13
C PRO A 414 -25.55 14.82 6.89
N VAL A 415 -25.49 14.88 8.22
CA VAL A 415 -26.69 14.86 9.09
C VAL A 415 -26.48 15.61 10.40
N ARG A 416 -27.53 16.29 10.87
CA ARG A 416 -27.62 16.83 12.23
C ARG A 416 -28.71 16.11 13.01
N ARG A 417 -28.40 15.67 14.23
CA ARG A 417 -29.40 15.24 15.23
C ARG A 417 -29.14 15.98 16.54
N SER A 418 -30.19 16.27 17.30
CA SER A 418 -30.05 16.88 18.63
C SER A 418 -31.13 16.41 19.57
N ASP A 419 -30.80 16.34 20.85
CA ASP A 419 -31.69 15.87 21.92
C ASP A 419 -31.46 16.72 23.18
N ILE A 420 -32.42 16.73 24.10
CA ILE A 420 -32.42 17.59 25.30
C ILE A 420 -32.12 16.75 26.53
N PHE A 421 -31.08 17.17 27.25
CA PHE A 421 -30.63 16.61 28.51
C PHE A 421 -30.81 17.64 29.63
N SER A 422 -30.57 17.25 30.87
CA SER A 422 -30.68 18.12 32.03
C SER A 422 -29.66 17.76 33.11
N THR A 423 -29.61 18.55 34.18
CA THR A 423 -28.78 18.30 35.35
C THR A 423 -29.27 17.08 36.14
N GLY A 424 -28.32 16.29 36.65
CA GLY A 424 -28.60 15.14 37.52
C GLY A 424 -28.71 15.53 39.00
N GLU A 425 -28.12 16.66 39.38
CA GLU A 425 -28.02 17.15 40.76
C GLU A 425 -28.64 18.55 40.91
N ASP A 426 -29.16 18.83 42.11
CA ASP A 426 -29.78 20.12 42.43
C ASP A 426 -28.71 21.23 42.52
N ASN A 427 -29.00 22.38 41.91
CA ASN A 427 -28.08 23.53 41.80
C ASN A 427 -26.78 23.26 41.01
N GLN A 428 -26.75 22.20 40.20
CA GLN A 428 -25.61 21.87 39.33
C GLN A 428 -25.36 22.96 38.27
N THR A 429 -24.28 23.73 38.44
CA THR A 429 -23.88 24.84 37.55
C THR A 429 -22.99 24.42 36.36
N LEU A 430 -22.67 23.13 36.26
CA LEU A 430 -21.74 22.55 35.29
C LEU A 430 -22.21 21.16 34.87
N VAL A 431 -22.29 20.91 33.57
CA VAL A 431 -22.56 19.57 33.00
C VAL A 431 -21.35 19.12 32.18
N GLU A 432 -20.85 17.91 32.45
CA GLU A 432 -19.85 17.24 31.62
C GLU A 432 -20.56 16.43 30.52
N ILE A 433 -20.16 16.66 29.27
CA ILE A 433 -20.67 15.99 28.08
C ILE A 433 -19.57 15.04 27.59
N HIS A 434 -19.87 13.75 27.50
CA HIS A 434 -18.97 12.72 26.99
C HIS A 434 -19.55 12.12 25.71
N ALA A 435 -18.88 12.35 24.58
CA ALA A 435 -19.26 11.80 23.29
C ALA A 435 -18.58 10.45 23.05
N LEU A 436 -19.34 9.49 22.53
CA LEU A 436 -18.88 8.13 22.23
C LEU A 436 -19.31 7.70 20.82
N GLN A 437 -18.55 6.75 20.26
CA GLN A 437 -18.87 6.02 19.04
C GLN A 437 -18.84 4.51 19.31
N GLY A 438 -19.86 3.78 18.86
CA GLY A 438 -19.93 2.33 18.98
C GLY A 438 -21.33 1.79 19.23
N GLU A 439 -21.42 0.47 19.30
CA GLU A 439 -22.70 -0.24 19.33
C GLU A 439 -23.10 -0.83 20.70
N ARG A 440 -22.19 -0.86 21.67
CA ARG A 440 -22.46 -1.44 23.01
C ARG A 440 -23.37 -0.52 23.83
N GLU A 441 -24.09 -1.08 24.78
CA GLU A 441 -24.97 -0.32 25.67
C GLU A 441 -24.20 0.41 26.78
N MET A 442 -23.10 -0.19 27.28
CA MET A 442 -22.24 0.42 28.30
C MET A 442 -21.15 1.29 27.68
N ASN A 443 -20.90 2.46 28.28
CA ASN A 443 -19.84 3.42 27.94
C ASN A 443 -18.44 2.76 27.75
N THR A 444 -18.07 1.82 28.63
CA THR A 444 -16.79 1.10 28.62
C THR A 444 -16.59 0.18 27.42
N GLY A 445 -17.67 -0.21 26.74
CA GLY A 445 -17.64 -1.04 25.54
C GLY A 445 -17.49 -0.25 24.23
N ASN A 446 -17.43 1.09 24.30
CA ASN A 446 -17.44 1.99 23.14
C ASN A 446 -16.20 2.89 23.10
N LYS A 447 -15.92 3.47 21.93
CA LYS A 447 -14.82 4.41 21.73
C LYS A 447 -15.21 5.78 22.29
N SER A 448 -14.53 6.24 23.34
CA SER A 448 -14.58 7.65 23.75
C SER A 448 -14.01 8.54 22.64
N LEU A 449 -14.74 9.60 22.29
CA LEU A 449 -14.32 10.62 21.32
C LEU A 449 -13.79 11.89 21.99
N GLY A 450 -14.36 12.25 23.15
CA GLY A 450 -13.96 13.43 23.91
C GLY A 450 -14.92 13.76 25.05
N ARG A 451 -14.41 14.49 26.03
CA ARG A 451 -15.17 15.03 27.17
C ARG A 451 -14.99 16.54 27.25
N PHE A 452 -16.08 17.27 27.41
CA PHE A 452 -16.07 18.73 27.55
C PHE A 452 -17.11 19.20 28.57
N LYS A 453 -16.97 20.43 29.07
CA LYS A 453 -17.80 20.95 30.17
C LYS A 453 -18.54 22.20 29.73
N LEU A 454 -19.87 22.15 29.78
CA LEU A 454 -20.73 23.32 29.68
C LEU A 454 -20.84 23.92 31.09
N THR A 455 -20.45 25.19 31.24
CA THR A 455 -20.30 25.84 32.55
C THR A 455 -21.18 27.08 32.66
N GLY A 456 -21.49 27.48 33.90
CA GLY A 456 -22.32 28.66 34.15
C GLY A 456 -23.80 28.44 33.85
N ILE A 457 -24.29 27.21 34.02
CA ILE A 457 -25.72 26.91 34.07
C ILE A 457 -26.30 27.57 35.34
N PRO A 458 -27.46 28.25 35.30
CA PRO A 458 -28.05 28.84 36.49
C PRO A 458 -28.41 27.78 37.55
N PRO A 459 -28.20 28.04 38.87
CA PRO A 459 -28.66 27.15 39.92
C PRO A 459 -30.17 26.92 39.87
N ALA A 460 -30.57 25.67 39.64
CA ALA A 460 -31.96 25.22 39.63
C ALA A 460 -32.03 23.76 40.13
N PRO A 461 -33.20 23.29 40.59
CA PRO A 461 -33.45 21.87 40.84
C PRO A 461 -33.10 20.98 39.62
N ARG A 462 -32.69 19.75 39.90
CA ARG A 462 -32.35 18.75 38.87
C ARG A 462 -33.51 18.50 37.91
N GLY A 463 -33.21 18.26 36.64
CA GLY A 463 -34.22 18.06 35.60
C GLY A 463 -34.86 19.34 35.04
N ILE A 464 -34.54 20.53 35.56
CA ILE A 464 -35.10 21.81 35.05
C ILE A 464 -34.24 22.46 33.93
N PRO A 465 -32.90 22.59 34.04
CA PRO A 465 -32.08 23.18 32.98
C PRO A 465 -32.18 22.38 31.67
N GLN A 466 -32.39 23.05 30.52
CA GLN A 466 -32.53 22.37 29.23
C GLN A 466 -31.22 22.45 28.43
N ILE A 467 -30.42 21.39 28.52
CA ILE A 467 -29.14 21.27 27.82
C ILE A 467 -29.36 20.52 26.50
N GLN A 468 -29.55 21.25 25.40
CA GLN A 468 -29.63 20.66 24.07
C GLN A 468 -28.24 20.26 23.60
N VAL A 469 -28.03 18.98 23.28
CA VAL A 469 -26.78 18.51 22.65
C VAL A 469 -27.07 18.14 21.21
N SER A 470 -26.35 18.78 20.28
CA SER A 470 -26.37 18.49 18.84
C SER A 470 -25.13 17.67 18.46
N PHE A 471 -25.32 16.70 17.58
CA PHE A 471 -24.29 16.00 16.83
C PHE A 471 -24.50 16.36 15.36
N ASP A 472 -23.48 16.95 14.76
CA ASP A 472 -23.43 17.39 13.37
C ASP A 472 -22.31 16.59 12.67
N ILE A 473 -22.65 15.77 11.67
CA ILE A 473 -21.68 15.02 10.87
C ILE A 473 -21.63 15.62 9.47
N ASP A 474 -20.43 16.00 9.02
CA ASP A 474 -20.22 16.54 7.67
C ASP A 474 -20.18 15.44 6.59
N ALA A 475 -20.07 15.85 5.33
CA ALA A 475 -20.02 14.89 4.20
C ALA A 475 -18.76 13.99 4.22
N ASN A 476 -17.70 14.35 4.95
CA ASN A 476 -16.48 13.56 5.12
C ASN A 476 -16.55 12.59 6.31
N GLY A 477 -17.63 12.63 7.09
CA GLY A 477 -17.83 11.83 8.30
C GLY A 477 -17.21 12.45 9.57
N ILE A 478 -16.77 13.71 9.52
CA ILE A 478 -16.18 14.43 10.67
C ILE A 478 -17.32 14.88 11.60
N LEU A 479 -17.18 14.61 12.89
CA LEU A 479 -18.19 14.95 13.90
C LEU A 479 -17.90 16.31 14.60
N GLN A 480 -18.93 17.14 14.73
CA GLN A 480 -19.00 18.23 15.70
C GLN A 480 -20.07 17.93 16.76
N VAL A 481 -19.74 18.16 18.03
CA VAL A 481 -20.68 18.02 19.16
C VAL A 481 -20.83 19.36 19.86
N THR A 482 -22.05 19.89 19.89
CA THR A 482 -22.37 21.21 20.46
C THR A 482 -23.41 21.08 21.56
N ALA A 483 -23.10 21.52 22.78
CA ALA A 483 -24.04 21.56 23.90
C ALA A 483 -24.43 23.01 24.23
N MET A 484 -25.73 23.27 24.30
CA MET A 484 -26.29 24.61 24.54
C MET A 484 -27.32 24.56 25.67
N ASP A 485 -27.18 25.41 26.68
CA ASP A 485 -28.27 25.70 27.61
C ASP A 485 -29.29 26.61 26.92
N ARG A 486 -30.47 26.06 26.62
CA ARG A 486 -31.57 26.78 25.96
C ARG A 486 -32.11 27.94 26.80
N THR A 487 -31.81 27.96 28.10
CA THR A 487 -32.28 28.98 29.06
C THR A 487 -31.43 30.25 29.01
N THR A 488 -30.11 30.13 28.85
CA THR A 488 -29.17 31.27 28.81
C THR A 488 -28.60 31.54 27.43
N GLY A 489 -28.82 30.66 26.44
CA GLY A 489 -28.18 30.73 25.12
C GLY A 489 -26.67 30.44 25.17
N ARG A 490 -26.13 29.98 26.31
CA ARG A 490 -24.73 29.62 26.44
C ARG A 490 -24.47 28.29 25.76
N GLU A 491 -23.61 28.30 24.76
CA GLU A 491 -23.10 27.09 24.12
C GLU A 491 -21.63 26.83 24.45
N GLN A 492 -21.27 25.55 24.41
CA GLN A 492 -19.91 25.07 24.33
C GLN A 492 -19.90 23.96 23.27
N SER A 493 -18.93 23.96 22.37
CA SER A 493 -18.76 22.89 21.39
C SER A 493 -17.39 22.27 21.45
N ILE A 494 -17.33 21.01 21.04
CA ILE A 494 -16.10 20.34 20.64
C ILE A 494 -16.29 19.85 19.21
N THR A 495 -15.54 20.40 18.27
CA THR A 495 -15.36 19.71 16.99
C THR A 495 -14.41 18.55 17.25
N ILE A 496 -14.81 17.32 16.91
CA ILE A 496 -13.94 16.14 16.99
C ILE A 496 -12.98 16.18 15.78
N GLN A 497 -12.11 17.19 15.79
CA GLN A 497 -10.91 17.30 14.95
C GLN A 497 -9.65 16.94 15.76
N GLY A 498 -9.77 16.94 17.10
CA GLY A 498 -8.72 16.57 18.06
C GLY A 498 -8.58 15.06 18.31
N ALA A 499 -9.24 14.20 17.53
CA ALA A 499 -9.03 12.75 17.60
C ALA A 499 -7.73 12.29 16.91
N SER A 500 -7.02 13.18 16.23
CA SER A 500 -5.70 12.88 15.66
C SER A 500 -4.72 12.41 16.74
N THR A 501 -3.85 11.46 16.40
CA THR A 501 -2.72 11.01 17.23
C THR A 501 -1.64 12.08 17.40
N LEU A 502 -1.70 13.13 16.58
CA LEU A 502 -0.73 14.22 16.48
C LEU A 502 -1.38 15.56 16.82
N SER A 503 -0.62 16.44 17.49
CA SER A 503 -0.97 17.85 17.61
C SER A 503 -0.74 18.61 16.30
N GLU A 504 -1.47 19.70 16.06
CA GLU A 504 -1.24 20.60 14.91
C GLU A 504 0.21 21.16 14.92
N ALA A 505 0.85 21.25 16.09
CA ALA A 505 2.27 21.60 16.21
C ALA A 505 3.21 20.48 15.70
N GLU A 506 2.89 19.21 15.96
CA GLU A 506 3.61 18.05 15.38
C GLU A 506 3.37 17.94 13.88
N VAL A 507 2.13 18.12 13.39
CA VAL A 507 1.82 18.11 11.95
C VAL A 507 2.61 19.21 11.23
N ASN A 508 2.61 20.44 11.75
CA ASN A 508 3.43 21.54 11.20
C ASN A 508 4.93 21.38 11.46
N ARG A 509 5.38 20.43 12.27
CA ARG A 509 6.79 20.01 12.32
C ARG A 509 7.07 18.98 11.23
N MET A 510 6.25 17.93 11.13
CA MET A 510 6.38 16.87 10.12
C MET A 510 6.29 17.40 8.69
N ILE A 511 5.49 18.43 8.41
CA ILE A 511 5.47 19.12 7.11
C ILE A 511 6.86 19.73 6.79
N ARG A 512 7.53 20.36 7.77
CA ARG A 512 8.89 20.89 7.61
C ARG A 512 9.93 19.78 7.52
N ASP A 513 9.88 18.81 8.44
CA ASP A 513 10.74 17.60 8.42
C ASP A 513 10.66 16.89 7.04
N ALA A 514 9.47 16.82 6.42
CA ALA A 514 9.23 16.24 5.11
C ALA A 514 9.72 17.12 3.94
N GLN A 515 9.59 18.45 4.03
CA GLN A 515 10.12 19.39 3.04
C GLN A 515 11.65 19.39 3.03
N GLU A 516 12.30 19.43 4.20
CA GLU A 516 13.75 19.32 4.36
C GLU A 516 14.27 17.95 3.87
N SER A 517 13.54 16.87 4.16
CA SER A 517 13.84 15.54 3.62
C SER A 517 13.74 15.51 2.09
N ALA A 518 12.69 16.11 1.50
CA ALA A 518 12.52 16.16 0.05
C ALA A 518 13.60 16.99 -0.66
N ALA A 519 14.04 18.10 -0.06
CA ALA A 519 15.19 18.87 -0.55
C ALA A 519 16.50 18.06 -0.48
N THR A 520 16.70 17.31 0.62
CA THR A 520 17.87 16.44 0.81
C THR A 520 17.89 15.28 -0.18
N ASP A 521 16.78 14.58 -0.34
CA ASP A 521 16.62 13.49 -1.32
C ASP A 521 16.83 14.00 -2.76
N ARG A 522 16.34 15.22 -3.07
CA ARG A 522 16.58 15.88 -4.35
C ARG A 522 18.08 16.14 -4.61
N MET A 523 18.79 16.75 -3.66
CA MET A 523 20.24 17.00 -3.80
C MET A 523 21.04 15.70 -3.94
N LYS A 524 20.68 14.65 -3.17
CA LYS A 524 21.27 13.31 -3.31
C LYS A 524 21.01 12.74 -4.72
N LYS A 525 19.79 12.83 -5.24
CA LYS A 525 19.42 12.37 -6.58
C LYS A 525 20.17 13.12 -7.68
N GLU A 526 20.24 14.45 -7.60
CA GLU A 526 20.98 15.29 -8.56
C GLU A 526 22.47 14.91 -8.59
N LYS A 527 23.08 14.67 -7.41
CA LYS A 527 24.46 14.16 -7.31
C LYS A 527 24.65 12.77 -7.92
N ILE A 528 23.73 11.83 -7.69
CA ILE A 528 23.78 10.48 -8.26
C ILE A 528 23.60 10.52 -9.78
N GLN A 529 22.64 11.32 -10.29
CA GLN A 529 22.39 11.47 -11.72
C GLN A 529 23.63 12.01 -12.43
N LYS A 530 24.23 13.10 -11.92
CA LYS A 530 25.47 13.68 -12.44
C LYS A 530 26.63 12.68 -12.51
N ARG A 531 26.76 11.77 -11.52
CA ARG A 531 27.74 10.68 -11.58
C ARG A 531 27.43 9.67 -12.68
N ASN A 532 26.18 9.23 -12.79
CA ASN A 532 25.75 8.29 -13.83
C ASN A 532 25.93 8.87 -15.24
N ASP A 533 25.64 10.16 -15.41
CA ASP A 533 25.82 10.88 -16.69
C ASP A 533 27.30 10.97 -17.07
N ALA A 534 28.18 11.25 -16.11
CA ALA A 534 29.64 11.25 -16.31
C ALA A 534 30.19 9.86 -16.65
N GLU A 535 29.77 8.81 -15.94
CA GLU A 535 30.18 7.42 -16.19
C GLU A 535 29.65 6.93 -17.57
N SER A 536 28.42 7.29 -17.94
CA SER A 536 27.83 7.05 -19.26
C SER A 536 28.56 7.80 -20.37
N LEU A 537 28.93 9.06 -20.14
CA LEU A 537 29.72 9.86 -21.09
C LEU A 537 31.11 9.25 -21.34
N ILE A 538 31.81 8.80 -20.30
CA ILE A 538 33.10 8.09 -20.44
C ILE A 538 32.92 6.87 -21.35
N PHE A 539 31.93 6.02 -21.07
CA PHE A 539 31.69 4.81 -21.87
C PHE A 539 31.32 5.14 -23.32
N LYS A 540 30.47 6.15 -23.55
CA LYS A 540 30.10 6.65 -24.89
C LYS A 540 31.33 7.14 -25.66
N SER A 541 32.17 7.96 -25.02
CA SER A 541 33.40 8.50 -25.61
C SER A 541 34.37 7.38 -25.99
N GLU A 542 34.60 6.42 -25.11
CA GLU A 542 35.46 5.26 -25.39
C GLU A 542 34.86 4.32 -26.44
N ARG A 543 33.54 4.32 -26.66
CA ARG A 543 32.90 3.58 -27.76
C ARG A 543 33.09 4.29 -29.09
N GLN A 544 32.71 5.57 -29.18
CA GLN A 544 32.86 6.37 -30.41
C GLN A 544 34.32 6.50 -30.85
N LEU A 545 35.27 6.60 -29.91
CA LEU A 545 36.70 6.61 -30.23
C LEU A 545 37.15 5.29 -30.89
N ARG A 546 36.62 4.14 -30.44
CA ARG A 546 36.92 2.83 -31.03
C ARG A 546 36.27 2.66 -32.39
N GLU A 547 35.00 3.06 -32.53
CA GLU A 547 34.25 3.07 -33.80
C GLU A 547 35.02 3.89 -34.85
N ALA A 548 35.31 5.17 -34.56
CA ALA A 548 36.09 6.03 -35.46
C ALA A 548 37.52 5.51 -35.77
N THR A 549 38.12 4.72 -34.87
CA THR A 549 39.46 4.11 -35.11
C THR A 549 39.39 2.92 -36.06
N LEU A 550 38.25 2.22 -36.12
CA LEU A 550 38.00 1.14 -37.07
C LEU A 550 37.65 1.72 -38.45
N ASP A 551 36.77 2.72 -38.47
CA ASP A 551 36.18 3.26 -39.71
C ASP A 551 37.16 4.14 -40.48
N PHE A 552 37.86 5.07 -39.81
CA PHE A 552 38.78 6.05 -40.44
C PHE A 552 40.26 5.81 -40.14
N GLY A 553 40.57 4.74 -39.40
CA GLY A 553 41.93 4.35 -39.04
C GLY A 553 42.60 5.23 -37.97
N MET A 554 43.70 4.74 -37.40
CA MET A 554 44.40 5.43 -36.29
C MET A 554 44.93 6.82 -36.64
N GLN A 555 45.30 7.10 -37.89
CA GLN A 555 45.88 8.39 -38.27
C GLN A 555 44.89 9.55 -38.07
N PHE A 556 43.61 9.35 -38.42
CA PHE A 556 42.55 10.33 -38.21
C PHE A 556 42.28 10.59 -36.72
N VAL A 557 42.18 9.53 -35.92
CA VAL A 557 41.77 9.62 -34.51
C VAL A 557 42.89 10.10 -33.57
N THR A 558 44.15 10.05 -34.00
CA THR A 558 45.33 10.32 -33.14
C THR A 558 45.30 11.69 -32.43
N SER A 559 44.82 12.73 -33.10
CA SER A 559 44.67 14.09 -32.54
C SER A 559 43.65 14.15 -31.39
N TYR A 560 42.46 13.60 -31.60
CA TYR A 560 41.36 13.58 -30.62
C TYR A 560 41.61 12.60 -29.47
N ARG A 561 42.27 11.46 -29.77
CA ARG A 561 42.52 10.35 -28.84
C ARG A 561 43.19 10.79 -27.55
N SER A 562 44.27 11.56 -27.65
CA SER A 562 45.03 12.01 -26.48
C SER A 562 44.17 12.82 -25.52
N ARG A 563 43.34 13.75 -26.06
CA ARG A 563 42.40 14.56 -25.27
C ARG A 563 41.31 13.70 -24.64
N ILE A 564 40.61 12.89 -25.43
CA ILE A 564 39.49 12.05 -24.96
C ILE A 564 39.96 11.04 -23.89
N GLU A 565 41.09 10.36 -24.08
CA GLU A 565 41.63 9.42 -23.09
C GLU A 565 42.19 10.14 -21.85
N ALA A 566 42.73 11.35 -21.96
CA ALA A 566 43.17 12.14 -20.81
C ALA A 566 41.98 12.61 -19.95
N THR A 567 40.99 13.27 -20.56
CA THR A 567 39.82 13.79 -19.83
C THR A 567 38.95 12.65 -19.28
N SER A 568 38.83 11.52 -20.00
CA SER A 568 38.14 10.32 -19.46
C SER A 568 38.84 9.73 -18.23
N ARG A 569 40.16 9.86 -18.09
CA ARG A 569 40.89 9.48 -16.86
C ARG A 569 40.67 10.50 -15.74
N GLN A 570 40.75 11.79 -16.04
CA GLN A 570 40.49 12.86 -15.06
C GLN A 570 39.06 12.82 -14.51
N LEU A 571 38.06 12.55 -15.36
CA LEU A 571 36.67 12.40 -14.94
C LEU A 571 36.48 11.15 -14.05
N ARG A 572 37.11 10.01 -14.39
CA ARG A 572 37.15 8.82 -13.50
C ARG A 572 37.80 9.13 -12.15
N GLU A 573 38.87 9.92 -12.13
CA GLU A 573 39.55 10.30 -10.89
C GLU A 573 38.69 11.24 -10.02
N ALA A 574 38.05 12.25 -10.62
CA ALA A 574 37.10 13.11 -9.91
C ALA A 574 35.88 12.31 -9.38
N LEU A 575 35.38 11.34 -10.15
CA LEU A 575 34.35 10.38 -9.72
C LEU A 575 34.83 9.50 -8.56
N ALA A 576 36.09 9.07 -8.53
CA ALA A 576 36.63 8.29 -7.41
C ALA A 576 36.83 9.15 -6.15
N GLN A 577 37.30 10.39 -6.31
CA GLN A 577 37.56 11.33 -5.22
C GLN A 577 36.29 12.06 -4.70
N ASN A 578 35.16 11.94 -5.40
CA ASN A 578 33.91 12.68 -5.15
C ASN A 578 34.04 14.21 -5.29
N ASP A 579 34.97 14.70 -6.12
CA ASP A 579 35.08 16.12 -6.45
C ASP A 579 33.99 16.52 -7.45
N GLU A 580 32.92 17.15 -6.94
CA GLU A 580 31.81 17.62 -7.77
C GLU A 580 32.22 18.70 -8.78
N ARG A 581 33.23 19.52 -8.50
CA ARG A 581 33.71 20.56 -9.43
C ARG A 581 34.59 19.96 -10.52
N GLY A 582 35.44 19.00 -10.15
CA GLY A 582 36.18 18.16 -11.09
C GLY A 582 35.23 17.40 -12.02
N ILE A 583 34.13 16.84 -11.49
CA ILE A 583 33.11 16.17 -12.32
C ILE A 583 32.49 17.16 -13.33
N ASP A 584 31.96 18.32 -12.90
CA ASP A 584 31.38 19.30 -13.83
C ASP A 584 32.36 19.69 -14.94
N ARG A 585 33.60 20.02 -14.55
CA ARG A 585 34.64 20.46 -15.46
C ARG A 585 35.03 19.37 -16.46
N PHE A 586 35.43 18.20 -15.98
CA PHE A 586 35.93 17.13 -16.87
C PHE A 586 34.78 16.49 -17.68
N GLN A 587 33.53 16.59 -17.23
CA GLN A 587 32.36 16.24 -18.03
C GLN A 587 32.16 17.21 -19.20
N ALA A 588 32.29 18.52 -18.98
CA ALA A 588 32.26 19.52 -20.06
C ALA A 588 33.47 19.38 -21.02
N ASP A 589 34.69 19.33 -20.48
CA ASP A 589 35.94 19.17 -21.26
C ASP A 589 35.88 17.90 -22.18
N LEU A 590 35.18 16.85 -21.75
CA LEU A 590 34.98 15.60 -22.50
C LEU A 590 33.82 15.69 -23.50
N GLN A 591 32.73 16.39 -23.17
CA GLN A 591 31.65 16.67 -24.13
C GLN A 591 32.15 17.50 -25.32
N ASP A 592 33.00 18.50 -25.07
CA ASP A 592 33.62 19.31 -26.12
C ASP A 592 34.53 18.45 -27.01
N ALA A 593 35.43 17.66 -26.41
CA ALA A 593 36.34 16.78 -27.15
C ALA A 593 35.60 15.73 -28.01
N LEU A 594 34.49 15.20 -27.49
CA LEU A 594 33.64 14.25 -28.21
C LEU A 594 32.84 14.92 -29.34
N SER A 595 32.43 16.18 -29.14
CA SER A 595 31.71 16.98 -30.14
C SER A 595 32.61 17.40 -31.30
N GLU A 596 33.87 17.75 -31.02
CA GLU A 596 34.91 17.99 -32.04
C GLU A 596 35.10 16.74 -32.92
N LEU A 597 35.34 15.57 -32.32
CA LEU A 597 35.49 14.30 -33.04
C LEU A 597 34.24 13.98 -33.87
N THR A 598 33.05 14.13 -33.29
CA THR A 598 31.77 13.83 -33.98
C THR A 598 31.53 14.77 -35.17
N ARG A 599 31.91 16.06 -35.05
CA ARG A 599 31.80 17.02 -36.16
C ARG A 599 32.76 16.69 -37.30
N GLU A 600 33.98 16.27 -36.98
CA GLU A 600 34.97 15.92 -38.00
C GLU A 600 34.56 14.64 -38.76
N ILE A 601 34.03 13.63 -38.06
CA ILE A 601 33.44 12.43 -38.66
C ILE A 601 32.29 12.82 -39.61
N TYR A 602 31.38 13.70 -39.17
CA TYR A 602 30.26 14.14 -40.02
C TYR A 602 30.74 14.89 -41.28
N GLN A 603 31.76 15.74 -41.16
CA GLN A 603 32.35 16.41 -42.33
C GLN A 603 33.01 15.41 -43.29
N ARG A 604 33.69 14.39 -42.75
CA ARG A 604 34.35 13.35 -43.53
C ARG A 604 33.36 12.45 -44.26
N ASN A 605 32.34 11.94 -43.58
CA ASN A 605 31.26 11.17 -44.21
C ASN A 605 30.56 11.97 -45.31
N LYS A 606 30.33 13.27 -45.09
CA LYS A 606 29.74 14.13 -46.11
C LYS A 606 30.66 14.33 -47.33
N GLN A 607 31.99 14.38 -47.13
CA GLN A 607 32.93 14.40 -48.25
C GLN A 607 32.97 13.05 -48.98
N GLU A 608 32.91 11.92 -48.27
CA GLU A 608 32.86 10.58 -48.87
C GLU A 608 31.53 10.36 -49.63
N GLU A 609 30.38 10.83 -49.12
CA GLU A 609 29.10 10.85 -49.84
C GLU A 609 29.10 11.80 -51.06
N GLU A 610 29.74 12.97 -50.97
CA GLU A 610 29.88 13.90 -52.10
C GLU A 610 30.87 13.36 -53.15
N GLU A 611 31.95 12.68 -52.75
CA GLU A 611 32.89 12.03 -53.66
C GLU A 611 32.29 10.77 -54.32
N ASP A 612 31.53 9.92 -53.61
CA ASP A 612 30.82 8.79 -54.23
C ASP A 612 29.68 9.25 -55.15
N SER A 613 28.99 10.36 -54.81
CA SER A 613 27.99 10.97 -55.69
C SER A 613 28.64 11.56 -56.95
N LEU A 614 29.80 12.22 -56.82
CA LEU A 614 30.54 12.81 -57.94
C LEU A 614 31.25 11.75 -58.78
N LEU A 615 31.75 10.66 -58.18
CA LEU A 615 32.23 9.45 -58.87
C LEU A 615 31.09 8.70 -59.56
N GLY A 616 29.90 8.65 -58.95
CA GLY A 616 28.68 8.12 -59.57
C GLY A 616 28.29 8.93 -60.81
N ALA A 617 28.27 10.26 -60.70
CA ALA A 617 28.02 11.18 -61.81
C ALA A 617 29.08 11.06 -62.92
N ILE A 618 30.37 11.04 -62.55
CA ILE A 618 31.49 10.79 -63.49
C ILE A 618 31.34 9.43 -64.17
N LYS A 619 30.93 8.38 -63.44
CA LYS A 619 30.71 7.05 -64.00
C LYS A 619 29.59 7.07 -65.02
N SER A 620 28.43 7.67 -64.72
CA SER A 620 27.38 7.87 -65.73
C SER A 620 27.85 8.71 -66.93
N PHE A 621 28.74 9.68 -66.72
CA PHE A 621 29.32 10.49 -67.81
C PHE A 621 30.38 9.75 -68.66
N PHE A 622 30.81 8.56 -68.23
CA PHE A 622 31.74 7.68 -68.96
C PHE A 622 31.13 6.32 -69.35
N THR A 623 29.83 6.10 -69.10
CA THR A 623 29.12 4.88 -69.49
C THR A 623 27.85 5.14 -70.31
N ASP A 624 27.75 6.32 -70.92
CA ASP A 624 26.62 6.72 -71.77
C ASP A 624 27.15 7.05 -73.18
N ASP A 625 27.25 6.01 -74.01
CA ASP A 625 27.25 6.06 -75.48
C ASP A 625 26.88 4.64 -75.96
N ASP A 626 25.71 4.53 -76.61
CA ASP A 626 25.16 3.44 -77.43
C ASP A 626 25.25 1.97 -76.95
N ASP A 627 24.11 1.43 -76.48
CA ASP A 627 23.24 0.69 -77.42
C ASP A 627 21.78 0.60 -76.91
N ASP A 628 20.81 0.79 -77.81
CA ASP A 628 19.36 0.72 -77.54
C ASP A 628 18.85 -0.72 -77.32
N TYR A 629 17.68 -0.90 -76.66
CA TYR A 629 16.42 -1.34 -77.33
C TYR A 629 15.37 -1.96 -76.38
N TYR A 630 14.29 -1.21 -76.12
CA TYR A 630 12.91 -1.62 -75.76
C TYR A 630 12.64 -2.74 -74.72
N ASP A 631 12.14 -2.31 -73.56
CA ASP A 631 10.82 -2.66 -72.99
C ASP A 631 10.13 -3.98 -73.45
N TYR A 632 9.86 -4.87 -72.49
CA TYR A 632 8.59 -5.61 -72.48
C TYR A 632 8.15 -6.02 -71.06
N ASP A 633 6.83 -5.93 -70.83
CA ASP A 633 6.19 -6.05 -69.52
C ASP A 633 5.76 -7.49 -69.13
N ASP A 634 5.71 -7.71 -67.82
CA ASP A 634 4.85 -8.62 -67.05
C ASP A 634 5.01 -10.20 -67.08
N ARG A 635 4.79 -10.77 -65.89
CA ARG A 635 4.44 -12.19 -65.51
C ARG A 635 5.40 -13.35 -65.78
N ARG A 636 6.07 -13.79 -64.70
CA ARG A 636 5.87 -15.16 -64.18
C ARG A 636 6.10 -15.26 -62.66
N SER A 637 5.42 -16.21 -62.02
CA SER A 637 5.33 -16.32 -60.55
C SER A 637 6.11 -17.50 -59.97
N SER A 638 6.58 -17.33 -58.71
CA SER A 638 6.80 -18.38 -57.69
C SER A 638 7.79 -19.52 -58.01
N TYR A 639 8.86 -19.66 -57.21
CA TYR A 639 8.93 -20.67 -56.13
C TYR A 639 10.29 -20.69 -55.39
N GLY A 640 10.27 -20.45 -54.07
CA GLY A 640 10.99 -21.23 -53.04
C GLY A 640 12.53 -21.18 -52.87
N ASN A 641 12.95 -20.98 -51.60
CA ASN A 641 14.30 -21.21 -51.00
C ASN A 641 15.50 -20.34 -51.48
N GLY A 642 16.39 -19.88 -50.59
CA GLY A 642 16.29 -19.83 -49.12
C GLY A 642 17.61 -19.59 -48.34
N SER A 643 17.48 -18.99 -47.15
CA SER A 643 18.44 -18.93 -46.01
C SER A 643 19.51 -17.82 -45.93
N TYR A 644 19.74 -17.39 -44.67
CA TYR A 644 20.78 -16.50 -44.10
C TYR A 644 20.73 -15.00 -44.45
N GLY A 645 20.66 -14.11 -43.44
CA GLY A 645 20.50 -12.65 -43.67
C GLY A 645 20.70 -11.62 -42.52
N ASN A 646 20.67 -11.99 -41.22
CA ASN A 646 21.12 -11.17 -40.07
C ASN A 646 20.46 -9.76 -39.87
N ASP A 647 19.43 -9.67 -39.03
CA ASP A 647 18.79 -8.40 -38.63
C ASP A 647 19.67 -7.47 -37.78
N ARG A 648 19.65 -6.16 -38.09
CA ARG A 648 19.97 -5.09 -37.12
C ARG A 648 19.03 -3.89 -37.27
N TYR A 649 18.52 -3.43 -36.13
CA TYR A 649 17.63 -2.28 -36.03
C TYR A 649 18.36 -0.96 -36.35
N GLY A 650 17.77 -0.14 -37.21
CA GLY A 650 18.12 1.28 -37.36
C GLY A 650 17.20 2.16 -36.52
N THR A 651 17.77 2.92 -35.58
CA THR A 651 17.01 3.85 -34.72
C THR A 651 17.09 5.27 -35.29
N SER A 652 15.94 5.86 -35.61
CA SER A 652 15.86 7.23 -36.13
C SER A 652 16.25 8.27 -35.07
N TYR A 653 17.15 9.19 -35.44
CA TYR A 653 17.36 10.46 -34.76
C TYR A 653 17.25 11.59 -35.80
N GLY A 654 16.15 12.35 -35.73
CA GLY A 654 15.97 13.57 -36.51
C GLY A 654 15.63 14.73 -35.57
N SER A 655 16.47 15.76 -35.57
CA SER A 655 16.20 17.03 -34.88
C SER A 655 16.72 18.17 -35.75
N ASN A 656 15.89 19.20 -35.93
CA ASN A 656 16.01 20.16 -37.03
C ASN A 656 16.20 21.58 -36.50
N TYR A 657 17.26 22.28 -36.93
CA TYR A 657 17.50 23.69 -36.63
C TYR A 657 18.16 24.41 -37.80
N GLY A 658 17.62 25.59 -38.15
CA GLY A 658 18.20 26.51 -39.13
C GLY A 658 17.93 27.97 -38.77
N TYR A 659 18.95 28.81 -38.90
CA TYR A 659 18.86 30.28 -38.91
C TYR A 659 18.70 30.77 -40.37
N GLY A 660 18.17 31.96 -40.71
CA GLY A 660 17.59 33.05 -39.91
C GLY A 660 17.95 34.46 -40.47
N SER A 661 16.96 35.27 -40.90
CA SER A 661 17.10 36.69 -41.36
C SER A 661 15.70 37.31 -41.55
N LEU A 662 15.25 38.35 -40.81
CA LEU A 662 15.37 39.82 -41.03
C LEU A 662 14.72 40.35 -42.35
N SER A 663 13.94 41.46 -42.39
CA SER A 663 13.38 42.39 -41.38
C SER A 663 12.34 43.37 -42.00
N ARG A 664 11.55 44.10 -41.16
CA ARG A 664 10.52 45.15 -41.45
C ARG A 664 9.21 44.66 -42.11
N GLY A 665 8.00 45.19 -41.82
CA GLY A 665 7.55 46.07 -40.72
C GLY A 665 6.58 47.20 -41.14
N SER A 666 5.31 47.19 -40.66
CA SER A 666 4.33 48.32 -40.66
C SER A 666 3.04 47.98 -39.87
N GLU A 667 2.31 48.99 -39.38
CA GLU A 667 1.02 48.89 -38.65
C GLU A 667 -0.21 49.25 -39.55
N PRO A 668 -1.41 49.68 -39.06
CA PRO A 668 -2.54 48.81 -38.69
C PRO A 668 -3.91 49.22 -39.31
N SER A 669 -5.01 48.47 -39.10
CA SER A 669 -6.35 49.04 -38.74
C SER A 669 -7.54 48.05 -38.58
N ARG A 670 -8.25 48.21 -37.44
CA ARG A 670 -9.71 48.28 -37.16
C ARG A 670 -10.78 47.44 -37.91
N SER A 671 -11.80 47.07 -37.11
CA SER A 671 -13.19 46.68 -37.45
C SER A 671 -13.40 45.25 -37.99
N GLY A 672 -14.47 44.52 -37.66
CA GLY A 672 -15.55 44.76 -36.69
C GLY A 672 -16.96 44.49 -37.27
N GLY A 673 -17.75 43.62 -36.63
CA GLY A 673 -19.14 43.35 -37.00
C GLY A 673 -19.71 42.05 -36.40
N SER A 674 -20.80 42.14 -35.63
CA SER A 674 -21.60 41.00 -35.14
C SER A 674 -22.82 40.79 -36.02
N TYR A 675 -23.39 39.56 -36.05
CA TYR A 675 -24.82 39.36 -36.27
C TYR A 675 -25.36 38.17 -35.45
N ASP A 676 -26.66 38.19 -35.19
CA ASP A 676 -27.40 37.41 -34.19
C ASP A 676 -28.46 36.48 -34.82
N ARG A 677 -29.10 35.67 -33.94
CA ARG A 677 -30.36 34.88 -34.10
C ARG A 677 -30.19 33.47 -34.68
N ARG A 678 -30.79 32.39 -34.16
CA ARG A 678 -31.99 32.06 -33.31
C ARG A 678 -33.20 31.53 -34.08
N ASP A 679 -33.93 30.65 -33.39
CA ASP A 679 -35.29 30.12 -33.63
C ASP A 679 -35.42 29.11 -34.81
N SER A 680 -36.30 28.10 -34.81
CA SER A 680 -36.95 27.32 -33.73
C SER A 680 -37.63 26.04 -34.33
N ASP A 681 -38.15 25.14 -33.48
CA ASP A 681 -39.10 24.04 -33.78
C ASP A 681 -38.60 22.87 -34.67
N ARG A 682 -38.74 21.55 -34.37
CA ARG A 682 -39.79 20.68 -33.75
C ARG A 682 -40.74 20.06 -34.80
N TRP A 683 -40.93 18.73 -34.76
CA TRP A 683 -42.15 17.91 -35.02
C TRP A 683 -41.77 16.42 -35.24
N ASP A 684 -42.74 15.50 -35.18
CA ASP A 684 -42.58 14.05 -34.96
C ASP A 684 -43.02 13.14 -36.15
N ASP A 685 -43.02 11.81 -35.91
CA ASP A 685 -43.74 10.70 -36.59
C ASP A 685 -43.25 10.00 -37.91
N ALA A 686 -42.60 8.84 -37.68
CA ALA A 686 -42.97 7.48 -38.14
C ALA A 686 -42.80 6.98 -39.62
N PRO A 687 -42.62 5.63 -39.87
CA PRO A 687 -42.06 5.09 -41.13
C PRO A 687 -42.92 4.04 -41.91
N ARG A 688 -42.56 3.78 -43.18
CA ARG A 688 -43.10 2.76 -44.13
C ARG A 688 -42.08 2.51 -45.29
N ASN A 689 -41.98 1.37 -46.00
CA ASN A 689 -42.39 -0.04 -45.77
C ASN A 689 -41.72 -1.01 -46.81
N ILE A 690 -41.35 -2.24 -46.40
CA ILE A 690 -41.16 -3.57 -47.08
C ILE A 690 -40.84 -3.72 -48.61
N PRO A 691 -40.31 -4.90 -49.06
CA PRO A 691 -41.21 -5.90 -49.67
C PRO A 691 -40.87 -7.41 -49.48
N SER A 692 -41.85 -8.21 -49.01
CA SER A 692 -42.19 -9.63 -49.37
C SER A 692 -41.13 -10.77 -49.33
N ARG A 693 -41.45 -12.06 -49.09
CA ARG A 693 -42.61 -12.81 -49.60
C ARG A 693 -42.90 -14.17 -48.89
N ASP A 694 -44.19 -14.54 -48.80
CA ASP A 694 -44.87 -15.85 -48.70
C ASP A 694 -44.31 -17.04 -47.86
N SER A 695 -45.09 -17.50 -46.86
CA SER A 695 -45.79 -18.81 -46.92
C SER A 695 -46.82 -19.06 -45.79
N ASN A 696 -47.88 -19.83 -46.12
CA ASN A 696 -48.94 -20.38 -45.26
C ASN A 696 -48.50 -21.75 -44.65
N ARG A 697 -49.11 -22.45 -43.68
CA ARG A 697 -50.23 -22.35 -42.66
C ARG A 697 -50.12 -23.65 -41.78
N ASP A 698 -50.85 -23.96 -40.70
CA ASP A 698 -51.99 -23.39 -39.95
C ASP A 698 -52.01 -23.93 -38.50
N THR A 699 -52.46 -23.17 -37.49
CA THR A 699 -52.99 -23.70 -36.20
C THR A 699 -54.04 -22.75 -35.61
N ASN A 700 -54.99 -23.27 -34.82
CA ASN A 700 -56.16 -22.50 -34.34
C ASN A 700 -56.70 -23.06 -33.00
N ARG A 701 -56.74 -22.23 -31.96
CA ARG A 701 -57.29 -22.48 -30.58
C ARG A 701 -56.57 -23.56 -29.74
N GLY A 702 -56.61 -23.51 -28.41
CA GLY A 702 -57.12 -22.43 -27.53
C GLY A 702 -57.39 -22.88 -26.08
N ASP A 703 -57.13 -21.96 -25.15
CA ASP A 703 -57.79 -21.72 -23.85
C ASP A 703 -57.67 -22.71 -22.65
N ASP A 704 -57.02 -22.18 -21.59
CA ASP A 704 -57.42 -22.16 -20.16
C ASP A 704 -57.80 -23.43 -19.32
N ARG A 705 -56.89 -23.76 -18.37
CA ARG A 705 -57.06 -23.62 -16.89
C ARG A 705 -57.80 -24.71 -16.06
N TRP A 706 -57.41 -24.76 -14.76
CA TRP A 706 -58.04 -25.35 -13.55
C TRP A 706 -57.53 -26.71 -13.00
N ASP A 707 -56.70 -26.60 -11.96
CA ASP A 707 -56.87 -27.16 -10.59
C ASP A 707 -56.64 -28.62 -10.15
N THR A 708 -56.25 -28.69 -8.86
CA THR A 708 -56.22 -29.82 -7.90
C THR A 708 -55.10 -30.89 -7.97
N ALA A 709 -54.84 -31.47 -6.79
CA ALA A 709 -53.77 -32.42 -6.44
C ALA A 709 -54.34 -33.46 -5.42
N PRO A 710 -53.53 -34.26 -4.70
CA PRO A 710 -52.54 -35.26 -5.10
C PRO A 710 -53.11 -36.67 -4.70
N PRO A 711 -52.36 -37.60 -4.03
CA PRO A 711 -51.07 -38.24 -4.33
C PRO A 711 -51.26 -39.74 -4.70
N ARG A 712 -50.16 -40.48 -4.99
CA ARG A 712 -50.07 -41.93 -4.71
C ARG A 712 -48.63 -42.48 -4.75
N ASP A 713 -48.30 -43.29 -3.74
CA ASP A 713 -47.10 -44.13 -3.63
C ASP A 713 -47.52 -45.61 -3.71
N VAL A 714 -46.81 -46.43 -4.49
CA VAL A 714 -46.65 -47.86 -4.15
C VAL A 714 -45.36 -48.51 -4.72
N SER A 715 -44.51 -48.95 -3.79
CA SER A 715 -43.95 -50.32 -3.71
C SER A 715 -42.70 -50.79 -4.50
N ARG A 716 -41.66 -51.10 -3.70
CA ARG A 716 -40.91 -52.40 -3.61
C ARG A 716 -39.89 -52.81 -4.68
N GLY A 717 -38.72 -53.23 -4.19
CA GLY A 717 -37.72 -54.01 -4.95
C GLY A 717 -36.42 -54.28 -4.17
N ALA A 718 -36.46 -55.10 -3.11
CA ALA A 718 -35.27 -55.47 -2.33
C ALA A 718 -34.79 -56.89 -2.68
N ASN A 719 -33.48 -57.14 -2.61
CA ASN A 719 -32.93 -58.50 -2.66
C ASN A 719 -31.67 -58.62 -1.77
N ARG A 720 -31.46 -59.81 -1.20
CA ARG A 720 -30.24 -60.21 -0.46
C ARG A 720 -29.43 -61.19 -1.35
N ASP A 721 -28.36 -61.90 -0.95
CA ASP A 721 -27.84 -62.29 0.38
C ASP A 721 -26.39 -62.84 0.27
N THR A 722 -25.78 -63.19 1.42
CA THR A 722 -24.59 -64.06 1.64
C THR A 722 -23.16 -63.62 1.19
N ASN A 723 -22.04 -64.07 1.82
CA ASN A 723 -21.73 -64.51 3.21
C ASN A 723 -20.19 -64.78 3.39
N ARG A 724 -19.71 -64.83 4.65
CA ARG A 724 -18.50 -65.53 5.22
C ARG A 724 -17.15 -64.80 5.38
N ASP A 725 -16.27 -65.49 6.11
CA ASP A 725 -15.46 -65.02 7.25
C ASP A 725 -14.04 -65.67 7.26
N TYR A 726 -13.21 -65.38 8.29
CA TYR A 726 -11.85 -65.91 8.57
C TYR A 726 -10.70 -65.39 7.64
N GLY A 727 -9.43 -65.29 8.07
CA GLY A 727 -8.80 -65.47 9.39
C GLY A 727 -7.25 -65.38 9.36
N ASN A 728 -6.61 -65.00 10.46
CA ASN A 728 -5.13 -64.96 10.67
C ASN A 728 -4.61 -66.37 11.15
N PRO A 729 -3.30 -66.72 11.31
CA PRO A 729 -2.08 -65.88 11.25
C PRO A 729 -0.76 -66.50 10.66
N SER A 730 0.26 -65.63 10.52
CA SER A 730 1.73 -65.84 10.69
C SER A 730 2.46 -67.18 10.39
N ASN A 731 3.59 -67.10 9.66
CA ASN A 731 4.85 -67.78 10.08
C ASN A 731 6.16 -67.19 9.46
N ARG A 732 7.33 -67.66 9.93
CA ARG A 732 8.72 -67.31 9.53
C ARG A 732 9.36 -68.36 8.59
N ILE A 733 10.64 -68.11 8.21
CA ILE A 733 11.75 -69.03 7.80
C ILE A 733 12.15 -68.96 6.30
N ASP A 734 13.41 -69.08 5.85
CA ASP A 734 14.75 -68.65 6.35
C ASP A 734 15.87 -68.92 5.29
N ASN A 735 17.03 -68.24 5.40
CA ASN A 735 18.41 -68.62 4.99
C ASN A 735 18.81 -69.03 3.52
N ARG A 736 19.87 -68.34 3.02
CA ARG A 736 21.09 -68.85 2.27
C ARG A 736 20.98 -69.21 0.76
N ASP A 737 22.06 -69.24 -0.04
CA ASP A 737 23.52 -69.25 0.27
C ASP A 737 24.48 -68.72 -0.86
N LYS A 738 25.79 -68.59 -0.53
CA LYS A 738 27.04 -68.56 -1.38
C LYS A 738 27.75 -67.23 -1.76
N ASN A 739 28.93 -67.04 -1.14
CA ASN A 739 30.27 -66.69 -1.69
C ASN A 739 30.45 -65.37 -2.49
N ARG A 740 31.53 -64.59 -2.30
CA ARG A 740 32.95 -65.01 -2.31
C ARG A 740 33.91 -63.97 -1.67
N ASP A 741 35.06 -64.42 -1.20
CA ASP A 741 36.20 -63.64 -0.69
C ASP A 741 36.88 -62.76 -1.79
N GLY A 742 37.65 -61.71 -1.48
CA GLY A 742 38.03 -61.11 -0.18
C GLY A 742 39.53 -60.74 -0.11
N ASN A 743 39.92 -59.73 0.67
CA ASN A 743 41.35 -59.46 1.01
C ASN A 743 41.54 -58.49 2.21
N ARG A 744 42.17 -58.97 3.30
CA ARG A 744 43.01 -58.26 4.33
C ARG A 744 42.48 -56.98 5.04
N SER A 745 42.74 -56.74 6.34
CA SER A 745 43.26 -57.58 7.44
C SER A 745 43.09 -56.84 8.79
N ASN A 746 43.00 -57.57 9.90
CA ASN A 746 42.72 -57.05 11.25
C ASN A 746 43.91 -56.32 11.94
N SER A 747 43.64 -55.83 13.16
CA SER A 747 44.54 -55.67 14.33
C SER A 747 45.23 -54.30 14.57
N TRP A 748 45.41 -53.82 15.80
CA TRP A 748 44.92 -54.28 17.14
C TRP A 748 44.87 -53.11 18.16
N ASP A 749 44.53 -53.43 19.41
CA ASP A 749 44.33 -52.52 20.54
C ASP A 749 45.60 -51.86 21.14
N ASN A 750 45.34 -51.02 22.15
CA ASN A 750 46.17 -50.60 23.29
C ASN A 750 46.96 -49.27 23.29
N GLU A 751 46.86 -48.70 24.49
CA GLU A 751 47.65 -47.66 25.15
C GLU A 751 49.16 -48.01 25.14
N ASP A 752 50.07 -47.03 25.06
CA ASP A 752 50.69 -46.46 26.28
C ASP A 752 51.80 -45.38 26.05
N TRP A 753 51.88 -44.45 27.01
CA TRP A 753 53.08 -43.82 27.62
C TRP A 753 54.01 -42.82 26.88
N LYS A 754 53.98 -41.59 27.41
CA LYS A 754 55.08 -40.84 28.11
C LYS A 754 55.93 -39.75 27.41
N GLU A 755 56.14 -38.69 28.20
CA GLU A 755 57.39 -37.90 28.48
C GLU A 755 58.21 -37.29 27.31
N THR A 756 58.89 -36.14 27.44
CA THR A 756 58.89 -35.01 28.40
C THR A 756 59.54 -33.79 27.71
N ARG A 757 59.17 -32.55 28.09
CA ARG A 757 60.13 -31.47 28.43
C ARG A 757 59.48 -30.17 28.95
N LYS A 758 59.95 -29.77 30.13
CA LYS A 758 59.94 -28.45 30.79
C LYS A 758 61.41 -28.24 31.28
N PRO A 759 61.86 -27.11 31.91
CA PRO A 759 61.10 -26.08 32.63
C PRO A 759 61.60 -24.59 32.49
N SER A 760 60.92 -23.66 33.21
CA SER A 760 61.48 -22.51 33.99
C SER A 760 62.44 -21.47 33.35
N SER A 761 62.49 -20.17 33.72
CA SER A 761 61.67 -19.28 34.59
C SER A 761 62.30 -17.86 34.65
N ARG A 762 61.62 -16.88 35.30
CA ARG A 762 62.13 -15.64 36.00
C ARG A 762 61.61 -14.27 35.52
N SER A 763 61.83 -13.29 36.41
CA SER A 763 61.40 -11.87 36.56
C SER A 763 62.35 -11.25 37.66
N PRO A 764 62.31 -9.98 38.15
CA PRO A 764 61.67 -8.70 37.76
C PRO A 764 62.68 -7.50 37.63
N TYR A 765 62.21 -6.23 37.81
CA TYR A 765 62.92 -4.91 37.90
C TYR A 765 63.35 -4.27 36.55
N ASP A 766 63.43 -2.94 36.35
CA ASP A 766 63.22 -1.70 37.18
C ASP A 766 62.63 -0.55 36.30
N ARG A 767 61.96 0.53 36.80
CA ARG A 767 62.47 1.89 37.17
C ARG A 767 63.51 2.52 36.21
N ASP A 768 63.61 3.84 36.00
CA ASP A 768 62.86 5.06 36.40
C ASP A 768 63.31 6.20 35.44
N SER A 769 62.54 7.30 35.25
CA SER A 769 63.04 8.70 35.02
C SER A 769 62.00 9.68 34.45
N ALA A 770 62.08 10.94 34.89
CA ALA A 770 61.45 12.11 34.28
C ALA A 770 62.40 13.32 34.39
N PRO A 771 62.16 14.41 33.64
CA PRO A 771 62.44 15.75 34.15
C PRO A 771 61.22 16.69 34.11
N ARG A 772 61.36 17.88 34.68
CA ARG A 772 60.33 18.92 34.85
C ARG A 772 60.52 20.07 33.86
N ASP A 773 59.43 20.78 33.56
CA ASP A 773 59.22 22.22 33.84
C ASP A 773 57.82 22.64 33.31
N GLY A 774 57.14 23.69 33.79
CA GLY A 774 57.42 24.64 34.88
C GLY A 774 56.13 25.02 35.64
N ALA A 775 56.16 26.04 36.52
CA ALA A 775 55.10 26.32 37.50
C ALA A 775 54.20 27.55 37.19
N VAL A 776 53.03 27.65 37.86
CA VAL A 776 52.54 28.84 38.60
C VAL A 776 51.18 28.57 39.33
N ARG A 777 50.96 29.24 40.47
CA ARG A 777 49.74 29.40 41.31
C ARG A 777 49.74 30.86 41.87
N PRO A 778 48.69 31.47 42.48
CA PRO A 778 47.44 30.93 43.09
C PRO A 778 46.16 31.42 42.33
N SER A 779 45.01 31.95 42.82
CA SER A 779 44.49 32.42 44.14
C SER A 779 42.95 32.56 44.18
N SER A 780 42.36 32.83 45.36
CA SER A 780 40.91 33.10 45.63
C SER A 780 40.75 34.00 46.88
N PRO A 781 39.55 34.49 47.30
CA PRO A 781 38.25 34.68 46.63
C PRO A 781 37.96 36.20 46.36
N PRO A 782 37.20 37.09 47.10
CA PRO A 782 36.20 36.98 48.21
C PRO A 782 34.86 37.80 48.10
N ARG A 783 33.89 37.48 49.01
CA ARG A 783 32.84 38.34 49.67
C ARG A 783 31.76 39.16 48.88
N SER A 784 30.50 38.67 48.93
CA SER A 784 29.38 39.05 49.85
C SER A 784 29.25 40.52 50.36
N PRO A 785 28.04 41.10 50.68
CA PRO A 785 27.09 40.52 51.68
C PRO A 785 25.57 40.91 51.72
N ASN A 786 24.81 40.19 52.59
CA ASN A 786 23.59 40.58 53.36
C ASN A 786 22.26 40.87 52.61
N ARG A 787 21.04 40.67 53.18
CA ARG A 787 20.45 40.08 54.43
C ARG A 787 18.92 39.87 54.19
N ASP A 788 18.04 39.28 55.00
CA ASP A 788 17.93 38.64 56.35
C ASP A 788 16.81 37.52 56.21
N ASN A 789 15.93 37.02 57.12
CA ASN A 789 15.58 37.21 58.55
C ASN A 789 14.78 35.97 59.10
N ARG A 790 15.24 35.36 60.21
CA ARG A 790 14.47 34.58 61.24
C ARG A 790 13.77 33.22 60.94
N ASP A 791 13.66 32.49 62.06
CA ASP A 791 13.32 31.08 62.36
C ASP A 791 12.11 31.08 63.37
N PRO A 792 11.67 30.05 64.17
CA PRO A 792 12.27 28.73 64.50
C PRO A 792 11.33 27.48 64.72
N TYR A 793 11.94 26.32 65.07
CA TYR A 793 11.43 25.11 65.79
C TYR A 793 10.47 24.11 65.08
N GLU A 794 10.49 22.78 65.33
CA GLU A 794 11.57 21.82 65.72
C GLU A 794 11.14 20.34 65.36
N THR A 795 11.84 19.29 65.83
CA THR A 795 11.75 17.86 65.36
C THR A 795 11.45 16.88 66.55
N PRO A 796 11.54 15.50 66.54
CA PRO A 796 12.06 14.52 65.55
C PRO A 796 11.47 13.06 65.44
N LYS A 797 11.92 12.34 64.37
CA LYS A 797 12.37 10.90 64.29
C LYS A 797 11.43 9.65 64.16
N ASP A 798 12.02 8.68 63.43
CA ASP A 798 11.96 7.19 63.49
C ASP A 798 10.69 6.35 63.21
N ARG A 799 10.67 5.61 62.08
CA ARG A 799 10.85 4.11 62.03
C ARG A 799 10.76 3.45 60.63
N ASN A 800 11.33 2.25 60.52
CA ASN A 800 11.33 1.36 59.34
C ASN A 800 9.95 0.74 59.03
N LYS A 801 9.66 0.45 57.73
CA LYS A 801 9.49 -0.94 57.18
C LYS A 801 9.06 -0.97 55.69
N LEU A 802 9.40 -2.09 55.02
CA LEU A 802 8.89 -2.50 53.70
C LEU A 802 7.53 -3.21 53.81
N PRO A 803 6.62 -3.09 52.82
CA PRO A 803 5.53 -4.03 52.57
C PRO A 803 5.94 -5.17 51.58
N PRO A 804 5.22 -6.31 51.53
CA PRO A 804 5.72 -7.56 50.93
C PRO A 804 5.15 -7.93 49.53
N ARG A 805 5.60 -9.08 49.02
CA ARG A 805 5.18 -9.73 47.75
C ARG A 805 3.81 -10.45 47.82
N ASN A 806 3.25 -10.75 46.65
CA ASN A 806 2.12 -11.66 46.41
C ASN A 806 2.23 -13.02 47.13
N PRO A 807 1.07 -13.68 47.33
CA PRO A 807 0.86 -15.07 46.97
C PRO A 807 0.00 -15.22 45.69
N ARG A 808 0.11 -16.37 45.02
CA ARG A 808 -0.83 -16.81 43.96
C ARG A 808 -1.94 -17.68 44.60
N PRO A 809 -3.17 -17.71 44.07
CA PRO A 809 -4.03 -18.88 44.18
C PRO A 809 -3.64 -19.92 43.09
N ASN A 810 -3.91 -21.20 43.34
CA ASN A 810 -3.81 -22.26 42.33
C ASN A 810 -4.86 -23.35 42.60
N LEU A 811 -5.57 -23.74 41.54
CA LEU A 811 -6.38 -24.95 41.30
C LEU A 811 -6.84 -25.83 42.49
N ASN A 812 -8.16 -25.98 42.58
CA ASN A 812 -8.90 -27.26 42.57
C ASN A 812 -10.28 -26.95 41.93
N GLN A 813 -10.71 -27.69 40.90
CA GLN A 813 -11.46 -28.96 40.95
C GLN A 813 -12.84 -28.85 41.64
N ASP A 814 -13.89 -28.88 40.81
CA ASP A 814 -15.18 -29.52 41.08
C ASP A 814 -15.77 -29.96 39.72
N ASN A 815 -16.37 -31.16 39.66
CA ASN A 815 -17.11 -31.66 38.50
C ASN A 815 -18.60 -31.36 38.67
N TRP A 816 -19.29 -30.96 37.60
CA TRP A 816 -20.70 -31.25 37.37
C TRP A 816 -20.91 -31.55 35.88
N ASP A 817 -21.66 -32.61 35.60
CA ASP A 817 -21.96 -33.12 34.25
C ASP A 817 -23.36 -32.69 33.78
N ASP A 818 -23.56 -32.78 32.46
CA ASP A 818 -24.83 -32.92 31.71
C ASP A 818 -25.90 -31.81 31.66
N ASP A 819 -26.62 -31.84 30.52
CA ASP A 819 -27.94 -31.29 30.14
C ASP A 819 -28.31 -29.81 30.40
N ASP A 820 -28.47 -29.04 29.31
CA ASP A 820 -29.82 -28.73 28.80
C ASP A 820 -29.81 -28.21 27.34
N ASP A 821 -30.91 -28.44 26.60
CA ASP A 821 -31.13 -28.03 25.20
C ASP A 821 -31.89 -26.67 25.08
N TRP A 822 -32.09 -26.19 23.85
CA TRP A 822 -32.97 -25.06 23.45
C TRP A 822 -32.45 -23.64 23.80
N LEU A 823 -32.53 -22.61 22.94
CA LEU A 823 -33.41 -22.38 21.78
C LEU A 823 -32.75 -21.43 20.75
#